data_AF-A0A7Y5GW67-F1
#
_entry.id   AF-A0A7Y5GW67-F1
#
_cell.length_a   1.000
_cell.length_b   1.000
_cell.length_c   1.000
_cell.angle_alpha   90.00
_cell.angle_beta   90.00
_cell.angle_gamma   90.00
#
_symmetry.space_group_name_H-M   'P 1'
#
loop_
_entity.id
_entity.type
_entity.pdbx_description
1 polymer ?
#
loop_
_entity_poly.entity_id
_entity_poly.type
_entity_poly.pdbx_seq_one_letter_code
_entity_poly.pdbx_strand_id
1 'polypeptide(L)'
;MDELYTRLSALSDAQLDAVVQIAGLDPRYLTSGAPPATRASEIVGFTKQRQSVMDRVIAALHKVDPGGLATGDRGLNQWLSYCREVHGKLRVIGFEDRNDTLLSISDVFVPLRIRAIRRNRDIGMGPIPQNDELEPDAFASTGQIGIEESMQLALQKQLRGLAVIGDPGAGKTTVLKHLYCRVQDGTTDHLDGIQGLTPVFLPFAKLVAHRGKKRGLAYALEESAQGFVVGSWFGSIAKGIVVPPKLLVLLDGLDEVNNEAERVALCKWMDEEMALWPGSFFVATCRYAAWQREARLSTQFLTAEVEGLSPVMVEDYVHKWFRAVLSQQHPERSADDNRKIAEEEASGLVKALRDPKRVQQKRMQDMTTNPLLLSTLCLVYRSGNTLPDRRTELYHKAVGLLLDKWGQHPTRRIPNEAGRQVLQPVAWAMHERFDPKQDTTRTIGAQELVKLIAEPLSQTKDLPKDPQEFLNRVCQGCGLLASPDMGVYQFFHLGFQEYLAAGHARGDERRLAWLVSRLGDSKWEEPFLLAACLDGAFVPLMREVVKQKMLPAQKNLVRQSLDEVSRLDPTPFIEVLEECVRNLPTWRRWLGWVSGASRNAAQHPETIAAIFELFRFRAPTRMVELAEQLVGHWNAQVQTAAWAVVETAKGATMATEQSIRTGVPPANPQPKQRWREPTLGIDFVWVPPATFWMGSSSVKGQRFYDKDGMPNEWPPHPVTLTQGYWISVFPITNELYQRFTVEGGGVPALCTVYNRFNHNMQPVTGVTWEDAQQWCQWATRATGLLIPWHFDLPTEAQWEYAARGTDGRKYPWGNRRPTQKRAIWGRDFRIEQPEIIGTRPSGKSPFGVEDMAGNVWEWCKDKWTAHDLEQLPRIDPCNQSGKSVYRSVRGGAWEDGALKLRCAYRLGFRPEERNLATGFRVVCCVSFQHSF
;
A
#
# COMPACT_ATOMS: atom_id res chain seq x y z
N MET A 1 22.46 -3.93 -54.65
CA MET A 1 22.44 -3.66 -56.11
C MET A 1 21.03 -3.41 -56.60
N ASP A 2 20.11 -4.37 -56.49
CA ASP A 2 18.71 -4.21 -56.93
C ASP A 2 18.00 -3.05 -56.22
N GLU A 3 18.32 -2.91 -54.94
CA GLU A 3 17.86 -1.83 -54.10
C GLU A 3 18.30 -0.43 -54.57
N LEU A 4 19.57 -0.32 -55.02
CA LEU A 4 20.12 0.91 -55.59
C LEU A 4 19.46 1.21 -56.96
N TYR A 5 19.23 0.17 -57.77
CA TYR A 5 18.53 0.28 -59.05
C TYR A 5 17.11 0.83 -58.89
N THR A 6 16.34 0.27 -57.94
CA THR A 6 14.96 0.71 -57.67
C THR A 6 14.92 2.19 -57.29
N ARG A 7 15.84 2.66 -56.43
CA ARG A 7 15.87 4.07 -56.02
C ARG A 7 16.26 5.00 -57.16
N LEU A 8 17.32 4.68 -57.89
CA LEU A 8 17.77 5.50 -59.01
C LEU A 8 16.70 5.57 -60.12
N SER A 9 15.95 4.48 -60.33
CA SER A 9 14.87 4.43 -61.33
C SER A 9 13.65 5.27 -60.96
N ALA A 10 13.46 5.59 -59.67
CA ALA A 10 12.35 6.39 -59.17
C ALA A 10 12.62 7.91 -59.17
N LEU A 11 13.87 8.32 -59.45
CA LEU A 11 14.26 9.71 -59.52
C LEU A 11 13.82 10.36 -60.84
N SER A 12 13.55 11.66 -60.80
CA SER A 12 13.46 12.47 -62.02
C SER A 12 14.82 12.58 -62.72
N ASP A 13 14.82 12.91 -64.01
CA ASP A 13 16.08 13.08 -64.77
C ASP A 13 17.02 14.12 -64.14
N ALA A 14 16.47 15.23 -63.66
CA ALA A 14 17.24 16.27 -62.98
C ALA A 14 17.89 15.78 -61.67
N GLN A 15 17.21 14.87 -60.95
CA GLN A 15 17.76 14.25 -59.74
C GLN A 15 18.84 13.21 -60.09
N LEU A 16 18.65 12.40 -61.12
CA LEU A 16 19.69 11.48 -61.61
C LEU A 16 20.96 12.24 -62.03
N ASP A 17 20.82 13.35 -62.74
CA ASP A 17 21.95 14.22 -63.13
C ASP A 17 22.71 14.74 -61.89
N ALA A 18 21.98 15.19 -60.87
CA ALA A 18 22.57 15.63 -59.62
C ALA A 18 23.31 14.50 -58.90
N VAL A 19 22.79 13.26 -58.90
CA VAL A 19 23.46 12.10 -58.30
C VAL A 19 24.79 11.81 -59.00
N VAL A 20 24.80 11.83 -60.34
CA VAL A 20 25.97 11.58 -61.17
C VAL A 20 27.06 12.63 -60.92
N GLN A 21 26.66 13.90 -60.88
CA GLN A 21 27.56 15.02 -60.61
C GLN A 21 28.16 14.94 -59.20
N ILE A 22 27.33 14.72 -58.18
CA ILE A 22 27.79 14.65 -56.78
C ILE A 22 28.66 13.42 -56.52
N ALA A 23 28.36 12.29 -57.18
CA ALA A 23 29.14 11.05 -57.05
C ALA A 23 30.49 11.10 -57.82
N GLY A 24 30.69 12.14 -58.65
CA GLY A 24 31.86 12.28 -59.51
C GLY A 24 31.94 11.19 -60.57
N LEU A 25 30.79 10.76 -61.09
CA LEU A 25 30.72 9.84 -62.23
C LEU A 25 30.92 10.62 -63.52
N ASP A 26 31.66 10.06 -64.48
CA ASP A 26 31.85 10.69 -65.79
C ASP A 26 30.53 10.58 -66.60
N PRO A 27 29.86 11.70 -66.94
CA PRO A 27 28.54 11.69 -67.56
C PRO A 27 28.53 11.03 -68.95
N ARG A 28 29.68 10.90 -69.60
CA ARG A 28 29.80 10.31 -70.94
C ARG A 28 29.46 8.83 -70.99
N TYR A 29 29.43 8.16 -69.84
CA TYR A 29 29.05 6.76 -69.74
C TYR A 29 27.56 6.54 -69.46
N LEU A 30 26.76 7.61 -69.41
CA LEU A 30 25.32 7.54 -69.28
C LEU A 30 24.66 7.88 -70.62
N THR A 31 23.66 7.10 -71.01
CA THR A 31 22.95 7.34 -72.26
C THR A 31 22.08 8.59 -72.14
N SER A 32 22.45 9.64 -72.89
CA SER A 32 21.73 10.92 -72.90
C SER A 32 20.30 10.76 -73.44
N GLY A 33 19.31 11.28 -72.70
CA GLY A 33 17.89 11.20 -73.07
C GLY A 33 17.22 9.83 -72.87
N ALA A 34 17.93 8.87 -72.26
CA ALA A 34 17.35 7.57 -71.93
C ALA A 34 16.41 7.64 -70.71
N PRO A 35 15.41 6.75 -70.59
CA PRO A 35 14.53 6.70 -69.43
C PRO A 35 15.29 6.49 -68.12
N PRO A 36 14.77 7.00 -66.97
CA PRO A 36 15.40 6.87 -65.66
C PRO A 36 15.83 5.44 -65.28
N ALA A 37 15.03 4.43 -65.63
CA ALA A 37 15.35 3.03 -65.39
C ALA A 37 16.61 2.55 -66.14
N THR A 38 16.82 2.99 -67.39
CA THR A 38 17.99 2.63 -68.18
C THR A 38 19.25 3.26 -67.58
N ARG A 39 19.17 4.54 -67.23
CA ARG A 39 20.27 5.29 -66.60
C ARG A 39 20.60 4.74 -65.21
N ALA A 40 19.60 4.32 -64.45
CA ALA A 40 19.78 3.62 -63.18
C ALA A 40 20.55 2.30 -63.35
N SER A 41 20.25 1.52 -64.38
CA SER A 41 20.97 0.27 -64.70
C SER A 41 22.45 0.53 -64.98
N GLU A 42 22.77 1.59 -65.73
CA GLU A 42 24.14 1.99 -66.06
C GLU A 42 24.91 2.41 -64.80
N ILE A 43 24.31 3.26 -63.95
CA ILE A 43 24.90 3.67 -62.67
C ILE A 43 25.18 2.46 -61.78
N VAL A 44 24.21 1.55 -61.65
CA VAL A 44 24.36 0.29 -60.90
C VAL A 44 25.48 -0.57 -61.49
N GLY A 45 25.60 -0.61 -62.83
CA GLY A 45 26.71 -1.24 -63.54
C GLY A 45 28.08 -0.74 -63.09
N PHE A 46 28.28 0.57 -62.95
CA PHE A 46 29.55 1.14 -62.48
C PHE A 46 29.87 0.75 -61.03
N THR A 47 28.84 0.66 -60.19
CA THR A 47 29.04 0.29 -58.79
C THR A 47 29.45 -1.19 -58.60
N LYS A 48 29.14 -2.08 -59.55
CA LYS A 48 29.55 -3.50 -59.49
C LYS A 48 31.07 -3.70 -59.52
N GLN A 49 31.80 -2.75 -60.10
CA GLN A 49 33.24 -2.92 -60.36
C GLN A 49 34.12 -2.36 -59.23
N ARG A 50 33.62 -1.42 -58.41
CA ARG A 50 34.40 -0.75 -57.35
C ARG A 50 33.52 -0.29 -56.18
N GLN A 51 33.82 -0.78 -54.98
CA GLN A 51 33.13 -0.38 -53.75
C GLN A 51 33.22 1.13 -53.48
N SER A 52 34.34 1.77 -53.79
CA SER A 52 34.49 3.22 -53.63
C SER A 52 33.57 4.05 -54.53
N VAL A 53 33.13 3.50 -55.66
CA VAL A 53 32.14 4.13 -56.56
C VAL A 53 30.74 3.94 -55.98
N MET A 54 30.43 2.74 -55.47
CA MET A 54 29.19 2.46 -54.74
C MET A 54 28.97 3.46 -53.61
N ASP A 55 29.97 3.66 -52.75
CA ASP A 55 29.84 4.55 -51.58
C ASP A 55 29.58 6.00 -51.99
N ARG A 56 30.21 6.49 -53.06
CA ARG A 56 29.98 7.84 -53.60
C ARG A 56 28.58 7.99 -54.20
N VAL A 57 28.10 6.99 -54.93
CA VAL A 57 26.75 6.98 -55.51
C VAL A 57 25.69 6.96 -54.41
N ILE A 58 25.87 6.17 -53.36
CA ILE A 58 24.97 6.14 -52.19
C ILE A 58 24.98 7.51 -51.47
N ALA A 59 26.16 8.10 -51.26
CA ALA A 59 26.26 9.42 -50.62
C ALA A 59 25.62 10.54 -51.45
N ALA A 60 25.75 10.48 -52.78
CA ALA A 60 25.11 11.40 -53.70
C ALA A 60 23.58 11.24 -53.73
N LEU A 61 23.11 9.98 -53.78
CA LEU A 61 21.70 9.64 -53.73
C LEU A 61 21.02 10.19 -52.46
N HIS A 62 21.68 10.10 -51.30
CA HIS A 62 21.17 10.66 -50.05
C HIS A 62 21.14 12.19 -50.00
N LYS A 63 21.96 12.88 -50.79
CA LYS A 63 21.93 14.35 -50.90
C LYS A 63 20.80 14.84 -51.81
N VAL A 64 20.52 14.09 -52.88
CA VAL A 64 19.52 14.46 -53.89
C VAL A 64 18.11 14.05 -53.49
N ASP A 65 17.98 12.93 -52.80
CA ASP A 65 16.73 12.42 -52.27
C ASP A 65 16.89 12.07 -50.78
N PRO A 66 16.81 13.08 -49.90
CA PRO A 66 16.90 12.89 -48.44
C PRO A 66 15.72 12.10 -47.88
N GLY A 67 14.59 12.10 -48.60
CA GLY A 67 13.36 11.38 -48.25
C GLY A 67 13.32 9.93 -48.75
N GLY A 68 14.29 9.52 -49.57
CA GLY A 68 14.42 8.18 -50.12
C GLY A 68 14.92 7.17 -49.09
N LEU A 69 14.24 7.03 -47.97
CA LEU A 69 14.45 5.92 -47.07
C LEU A 69 13.88 4.61 -47.63
N ALA A 70 13.49 4.42 -48.89
CA ALA A 70 12.89 3.15 -49.33
C ALA A 70 13.79 1.89 -49.19
N THR A 71 15.07 2.06 -48.86
CA THR A 71 16.09 1.00 -48.74
C THR A 71 16.72 0.96 -47.35
N GLY A 72 16.92 2.15 -46.79
CA GLY A 72 17.05 2.32 -45.36
C GLY A 72 15.84 1.74 -44.62
N ASP A 73 14.62 1.90 -45.11
CA ASP A 73 13.37 1.40 -44.55
C ASP A 73 13.39 -0.10 -44.45
N ARG A 74 13.89 -0.85 -45.44
CA ARG A 74 13.88 -2.31 -45.30
C ARG A 74 14.86 -2.78 -44.23
N GLY A 75 16.10 -2.26 -44.22
CA GLY A 75 17.11 -2.59 -43.21
C GLY A 75 16.83 -2.00 -41.82
N LEU A 76 16.28 -0.78 -41.78
CA LEU A 76 15.83 -0.05 -40.60
C LEU A 76 14.58 -0.73 -40.05
N ASN A 77 13.56 -1.04 -40.84
CA ASN A 77 12.38 -1.78 -40.38
C ASN A 77 12.76 -3.18 -39.90
N GLN A 78 13.74 -3.84 -40.52
CA GLN A 78 14.26 -5.12 -40.02
C GLN A 78 14.90 -4.95 -38.64
N TRP A 79 15.77 -3.95 -38.47
CA TRP A 79 16.40 -3.66 -37.18
C TRP A 79 15.40 -3.17 -36.12
N LEU A 80 14.44 -2.31 -36.49
CA LEU A 80 13.36 -1.85 -35.63
C LEU A 80 12.44 -2.99 -35.22
N SER A 81 12.17 -3.95 -36.12
CA SER A 81 11.40 -5.17 -35.79
C SER A 81 12.19 -6.08 -34.84
N TYR A 82 13.49 -6.24 -35.06
CA TYR A 82 14.34 -6.94 -34.09
C TYR A 82 14.32 -6.25 -32.71
N CYS A 83 14.49 -4.93 -32.69
CA CYS A 83 14.42 -4.14 -31.47
C CYS A 83 13.03 -4.23 -30.82
N ARG A 84 11.95 -4.34 -31.60
CA ARG A 84 10.59 -4.60 -31.09
C ARG A 84 10.49 -5.94 -30.38
N GLU A 85 11.06 -7.00 -30.95
CA GLU A 85 11.07 -8.32 -30.32
C GLU A 85 11.86 -8.31 -28.99
N VAL A 86 12.93 -7.52 -28.93
CA VAL A 86 13.77 -7.36 -27.73
C VAL A 86 13.09 -6.47 -26.68
N HIS A 87 12.50 -5.35 -27.08
CA HIS A 87 12.02 -4.31 -26.18
C HIS A 87 10.52 -4.39 -25.88
N GLY A 88 9.70 -4.97 -26.76
CA GLY A 88 8.25 -5.03 -26.64
C GLY A 88 7.72 -6.09 -25.66
N LYS A 89 8.62 -6.85 -25.02
CA LYS A 89 8.26 -7.93 -24.10
C LYS A 89 8.81 -7.67 -22.69
N LEU A 90 7.97 -7.95 -21.70
CA LEU A 90 8.31 -8.03 -20.28
C LEU A 90 8.44 -9.50 -19.89
N ARG A 91 9.59 -9.86 -19.36
CA ARG A 91 9.80 -11.20 -18.82
C ARG A 91 9.22 -11.26 -17.41
N VAL A 92 8.27 -12.17 -17.20
CA VAL A 92 7.73 -12.50 -15.88
C VAL A 92 8.35 -13.80 -15.43
N ILE A 93 9.18 -13.71 -14.39
CA ILE A 93 9.94 -14.86 -13.90
C ILE A 93 9.33 -15.32 -12.58
N GLY A 94 8.99 -16.60 -12.49
CA GLY A 94 8.06 -17.04 -11.44
C GLY A 94 7.57 -18.49 -11.54
N PHE A 95 7.53 -19.07 -12.74
CA PHE A 95 6.86 -20.34 -13.00
C PHE A 95 7.79 -21.55 -12.93
N GLU A 96 7.26 -22.70 -12.52
CA GLU A 96 8.03 -23.93 -12.27
C GLU A 96 8.51 -24.59 -13.57
N ASP A 97 7.80 -24.35 -14.67
CA ASP A 97 8.23 -24.77 -16.00
C ASP A 97 9.25 -23.79 -16.58
N ARG A 98 10.33 -24.32 -17.15
CA ARG A 98 11.51 -23.62 -17.67
C ARG A 98 11.25 -22.65 -18.84
N ASN A 99 10.01 -22.27 -19.10
CA ASN A 99 9.62 -21.29 -20.10
C ASN A 99 9.33 -19.94 -19.44
N ASP A 100 10.25 -19.00 -19.65
CA ASP A 100 10.08 -17.60 -19.30
C ASP A 100 8.80 -17.04 -19.94
N THR A 101 7.79 -16.75 -19.13
CA THR A 101 6.55 -16.14 -19.64
C THR A 101 6.88 -14.72 -20.10
N LEU A 102 6.87 -14.48 -21.41
CA LEU A 102 7.11 -13.19 -22.03
C LEU A 102 5.77 -12.51 -22.30
N LEU A 103 5.46 -11.48 -21.52
CA LEU A 103 4.24 -10.68 -21.68
C LEU A 103 4.50 -9.54 -22.66
N SER A 104 3.56 -9.28 -23.56
CA SER A 104 3.58 -8.06 -24.36
C SER A 104 3.45 -6.84 -23.43
N ILE A 105 4.29 -5.82 -23.62
CA ILE A 105 4.18 -4.58 -22.84
C ILE A 105 2.81 -3.95 -23.04
N SER A 106 2.30 -3.95 -24.26
CA SER A 106 1.01 -3.35 -24.58
C SER A 106 -0.16 -4.00 -23.83
N ASP A 107 -0.04 -5.27 -23.45
CA ASP A 107 -1.10 -6.02 -22.76
C ASP A 107 -1.11 -5.75 -21.25
N VAL A 108 0.04 -5.37 -20.67
CA VAL A 108 0.23 -5.21 -19.22
C VAL A 108 0.41 -3.75 -18.80
N PHE A 109 0.69 -2.85 -19.75
CA PHE A 109 1.00 -1.47 -19.45
C PHE A 109 -0.17 -0.74 -18.79
N VAL A 110 0.14 -0.05 -17.69
CA VAL A 110 -0.74 0.90 -17.03
C VAL A 110 -0.05 2.25 -17.04
N PRO A 111 -0.69 3.31 -17.57
CA PRO A 111 -0.10 4.64 -17.60
C PRO A 111 0.29 5.11 -16.20
N LEU A 112 1.57 5.44 -16.02
CA LEU A 112 2.07 5.97 -14.75
C LEU A 112 1.65 7.43 -14.60
N ARG A 113 1.34 7.82 -13.35
CA ARG A 113 1.12 9.23 -13.02
C ARG A 113 2.47 9.92 -12.89
N ILE A 114 2.56 11.09 -13.51
CA ILE A 114 3.79 11.86 -13.54
C ILE A 114 3.49 13.28 -13.09
N ARG A 115 4.39 13.80 -12.26
CA ARG A 115 4.41 15.20 -11.88
C ARG A 115 5.50 15.92 -12.65
N ALA A 116 5.12 16.80 -13.57
CA ALA A 116 6.07 17.65 -14.26
C ALA A 116 6.56 18.78 -13.32
N ILE A 117 7.88 18.92 -13.18
CA ILE A 117 8.50 19.92 -12.31
C ILE A 117 9.54 20.70 -13.10
N ARG A 118 9.47 22.03 -13.02
CA ARG A 118 10.52 22.94 -13.48
C ARG A 118 11.13 23.60 -12.26
N ARG A 119 12.28 23.12 -11.77
CA ARG A 119 12.97 23.79 -10.66
C ARG A 119 13.73 25.01 -11.19
N ASN A 120 13.32 26.19 -10.76
CA ASN A 120 14.08 27.42 -10.97
C ASN A 120 15.11 27.53 -9.82
N ARG A 121 16.40 27.50 -10.17
CA ARG A 121 17.61 27.74 -9.34
C ARG A 121 18.09 26.64 -8.38
N ASP A 122 19.42 26.60 -8.27
CA ASP A 122 20.24 25.85 -7.34
C ASP A 122 19.83 26.10 -5.87
N ILE A 123 19.16 25.15 -5.23
CA ILE A 123 18.95 25.19 -3.77
C ILE A 123 19.46 23.89 -3.14
N GLY A 124 20.26 24.11 -2.08
CA GLY A 124 20.90 23.24 -1.09
C GLY A 124 20.20 21.91 -0.77
N MET A 125 21.00 20.87 -0.47
CA MET A 125 20.49 19.57 -0.05
C MET A 125 19.82 19.78 1.31
N GLY A 126 18.53 19.51 1.38
CA GLY A 126 17.70 19.52 2.59
C GLY A 126 16.31 18.97 2.25
N PRO A 127 15.60 18.39 3.23
CA PRO A 127 14.21 17.98 3.03
C PRO A 127 13.39 19.21 2.60
N ILE A 128 12.49 19.01 1.64
CA ILE A 128 11.60 20.06 1.13
C ILE A 128 10.90 20.73 2.33
N PRO A 129 11.11 22.03 2.59
CA PRO A 129 10.38 22.71 3.65
C PRO A 129 8.89 22.65 3.35
N GLN A 130 8.08 22.30 4.35
CA GLN A 130 6.62 22.18 4.20
C GLN A 130 5.91 23.51 3.86
N ASN A 131 6.62 24.65 3.77
CA ASN A 131 6.01 25.98 3.70
C ASN A 131 6.66 26.99 2.71
N ASP A 132 7.50 26.56 1.77
CA ASP A 132 7.98 27.52 0.75
C ASP A 132 7.00 27.59 -0.43
N GLU A 133 6.31 28.72 -0.52
CA GLU A 133 5.52 29.16 -1.67
C GLU A 133 6.42 29.24 -2.91
N LEU A 134 6.54 28.12 -3.62
CA LEU A 134 6.93 28.10 -5.02
C LEU A 134 5.87 28.89 -5.79
N GLU A 135 6.22 30.06 -6.33
CA GLU A 135 5.33 30.72 -7.28
C GLU A 135 5.02 29.73 -8.42
N PRO A 136 3.76 29.31 -8.57
CA PRO A 136 3.41 28.31 -9.55
C PRO A 136 3.37 28.97 -10.92
N ASP A 137 4.27 28.55 -11.81
CA ASP A 137 4.11 28.75 -13.26
C ASP A 137 2.74 28.18 -13.67
N ALA A 138 1.71 29.04 -13.73
CA ALA A 138 0.36 29.01 -14.34
C ALA A 138 -0.36 27.69 -14.70
N PHE A 139 0.06 26.54 -14.19
CA PHE A 139 -0.50 25.20 -14.44
C PHE A 139 -0.61 24.35 -13.17
N ALA A 140 -0.29 24.91 -11.99
CA ALA A 140 -0.41 24.23 -10.70
C ALA A 140 -1.87 24.12 -10.17
N SER A 141 -2.87 24.23 -11.04
CA SER A 141 -4.27 23.91 -10.71
C SER A 141 -4.83 22.72 -11.51
N THR A 142 -4.01 21.98 -12.26
CA THR A 142 -4.38 20.70 -12.85
C THR A 142 -3.29 19.69 -12.52
N GLY A 143 -3.49 18.79 -11.56
CA GLY A 143 -3.95 17.44 -11.86
C GLY A 143 -2.76 16.54 -12.24
N GLN A 144 -2.68 15.33 -11.70
CA GLN A 144 -1.70 14.33 -12.14
C GLN A 144 -1.83 14.11 -13.65
N ILE A 145 -0.73 14.20 -14.41
CA ILE A 145 -0.71 14.02 -15.87
C ILE A 145 0.06 12.75 -16.26
N GLY A 146 -0.17 12.22 -17.47
CA GLY A 146 0.57 11.09 -18.01
C GLY A 146 1.90 11.50 -18.66
N ILE A 147 2.60 10.49 -19.19
CA ILE A 147 3.86 10.68 -19.91
C ILE A 147 3.67 11.46 -21.20
N GLU A 148 2.56 11.23 -21.90
CA GLU A 148 2.27 11.84 -23.19
C GLU A 148 2.02 13.34 -23.03
N GLU A 149 1.22 13.73 -22.03
CA GLU A 149 0.99 15.13 -21.69
C GLU A 149 2.29 15.80 -21.20
N SER A 150 3.14 15.07 -20.48
CA SER A 150 4.46 15.58 -20.05
C SER A 150 5.37 15.85 -21.24
N MET A 151 5.35 14.98 -22.27
CA MET A 151 6.09 15.21 -23.52
C MET A 151 5.52 16.40 -24.28
N GLN A 152 4.20 16.51 -24.38
CA GLN A 152 3.55 17.64 -25.04
C GLN A 152 3.88 18.96 -24.33
N LEU A 153 3.94 18.97 -23.00
CA LEU A 153 4.35 20.13 -22.22
C LEU A 153 5.81 20.52 -22.49
N ALA A 154 6.72 19.55 -22.60
CA ALA A 154 8.11 19.81 -22.97
C ALA A 154 8.19 20.45 -24.36
N LEU A 155 7.46 19.91 -25.35
CA LEU A 155 7.39 20.45 -26.71
C LEU A 155 6.83 21.87 -26.74
N GLN A 156 5.73 22.14 -26.02
CA GLN A 156 5.14 23.48 -25.88
C GLN A 156 6.12 24.49 -25.28
N LYS A 157 6.97 24.05 -24.35
CA LYS A 157 8.04 24.87 -23.75
C LYS A 157 9.30 24.96 -24.62
N GLN A 158 9.25 24.46 -25.86
CA GLN A 158 10.39 24.41 -26.79
C GLN A 158 11.60 23.66 -26.22
N LEU A 159 11.34 22.69 -25.33
CA LEU A 159 12.36 21.82 -24.77
C LEU A 159 12.62 20.65 -25.72
N ARG A 160 13.81 20.06 -25.60
CA ARG A 160 14.29 19.01 -26.51
C ARG A 160 14.27 17.62 -25.89
N GLY A 161 13.94 17.52 -24.61
CA GLY A 161 13.76 16.23 -23.99
C GLY A 161 12.93 16.24 -22.71
N LEU A 162 12.71 15.02 -22.23
CA LEU A 162 12.00 14.71 -21.00
C LEU A 162 12.85 13.76 -20.16
N ALA A 163 13.15 14.14 -18.92
CA ALA A 163 13.85 13.32 -17.95
C ALA A 163 12.82 12.72 -16.97
N VAL A 164 12.60 11.41 -17.08
CA VAL A 164 11.69 10.63 -16.24
C VAL A 164 12.44 10.10 -15.02
N ILE A 165 12.13 10.61 -13.85
CA ILE A 165 12.80 10.31 -12.58
C ILE A 165 11.84 9.55 -11.68
N GLY A 166 12.35 8.57 -10.93
CA GLY A 166 11.51 7.79 -10.04
C GLY A 166 12.29 6.74 -9.27
N ASP A 167 11.64 6.11 -8.31
CA ASP A 167 12.23 5.03 -7.53
C ASP A 167 12.56 3.79 -8.38
N PRO A 168 13.46 2.91 -7.91
CA PRO A 168 13.64 1.59 -8.52
C PRO A 168 12.29 0.86 -8.67
N GLY A 169 12.13 0.05 -9.71
CA GLY A 169 10.87 -0.68 -9.95
C GLY A 169 9.64 0.16 -10.30
N ALA A 170 9.72 1.49 -10.30
CA ALA A 170 8.59 2.38 -10.61
C ALA A 170 8.09 2.28 -12.06
N GLY A 171 8.77 1.53 -12.94
CA GLY A 171 8.33 1.32 -14.33
C GLY A 171 8.92 2.27 -15.37
N LYS A 172 9.97 3.03 -15.05
CA LYS A 172 10.62 3.99 -15.96
C LYS A 172 11.08 3.37 -17.29
N THR A 173 11.84 2.27 -17.23
CA THR A 173 12.26 1.51 -18.43
C THR A 173 11.05 0.99 -19.20
N THR A 174 10.00 0.56 -18.49
CA THR A 174 8.75 0.09 -19.10
C THR A 174 8.05 1.21 -19.87
N VAL A 175 8.07 2.45 -19.36
CA VAL A 175 7.56 3.63 -20.09
C VAL A 175 8.34 3.87 -21.37
N LEU A 176 9.68 3.84 -21.35
CA LEU A 176 10.47 3.99 -22.59
C LEU A 176 10.13 2.90 -23.61
N LYS A 177 10.09 1.65 -23.17
CA LYS A 177 9.76 0.52 -24.05
C LYS A 177 8.32 0.62 -24.60
N HIS A 178 7.38 1.10 -23.80
CA HIS A 178 6.01 1.35 -24.26
C HIS A 178 5.96 2.45 -25.33
N LEU A 179 6.67 3.56 -25.12
CA LEU A 179 6.81 4.63 -26.11
C LEU A 179 7.46 4.11 -27.41
N TYR A 180 8.49 3.27 -27.30
CA TYR A 180 9.11 2.62 -28.45
C TYR A 180 8.07 1.86 -29.30
N CYS A 181 7.28 0.99 -28.65
CA CYS A 181 6.25 0.20 -29.33
C CYS A 181 5.16 1.08 -29.95
N ARG A 182 4.63 2.07 -29.22
CA ARG A 182 3.56 2.95 -29.71
C ARG A 182 3.96 3.73 -30.96
N VAL A 183 5.16 4.31 -30.94
CA VAL A 183 5.68 5.09 -32.09
C VAL A 183 5.90 4.19 -33.29
N GLN A 184 6.42 2.98 -33.09
CA GLN A 184 6.56 2.00 -34.17
C GLN A 184 5.22 1.54 -34.74
N ASP A 185 4.18 1.44 -33.90
CA ASP A 185 2.81 1.12 -34.31
C ASP A 185 2.08 2.28 -35.00
N GLY A 186 2.66 3.48 -35.02
CA GLY A 186 1.99 4.69 -35.47
C GLY A 186 0.86 5.15 -34.54
N THR A 187 0.71 4.52 -33.37
CA THR A 187 -0.30 4.85 -32.36
C THR A 187 0.19 6.02 -31.49
N THR A 188 0.30 7.19 -32.12
CA THR A 188 0.80 8.42 -31.50
C THR A 188 -0.31 9.47 -31.34
N ASP A 189 -1.55 9.01 -31.20
CA ASP A 189 -2.70 9.88 -30.95
C ASP A 189 -2.38 10.83 -29.78
N HIS A 190 -2.59 12.13 -29.98
CA HIS A 190 -2.29 13.21 -29.02
C HIS A 190 -0.80 13.57 -28.80
N LEU A 191 0.09 13.13 -29.69
CA LEU A 191 1.54 13.38 -29.62
C LEU A 191 2.09 14.10 -30.88
N ASP A 192 1.46 15.22 -31.25
CA ASP A 192 1.71 15.96 -32.51
C ASP A 192 3.19 16.33 -32.78
N GLY A 193 4.04 16.40 -31.75
CA GLY A 193 5.47 16.76 -31.90
C GLY A 193 6.46 15.59 -32.04
N ILE A 194 6.00 14.33 -31.89
CA ILE A 194 6.85 13.14 -32.11
C ILE A 194 6.33 12.23 -33.23
N GLN A 195 5.22 12.63 -33.87
CA GLN A 195 4.67 11.91 -35.01
C GLN A 195 5.69 11.84 -36.16
N GLY A 196 5.93 10.64 -36.69
CA GLY A 196 6.90 10.42 -37.76
C GLY A 196 8.38 10.36 -37.32
N LEU A 197 8.67 10.42 -36.01
CA LEU A 197 10.02 10.15 -35.50
C LEU A 197 10.31 8.66 -35.49
N THR A 198 11.55 8.28 -35.80
CA THR A 198 12.01 6.90 -35.66
C THR A 198 12.45 6.64 -34.21
N PRO A 199 11.86 5.67 -33.48
CA PRO A 199 12.23 5.40 -32.11
C PRO A 199 13.53 4.58 -32.06
N VAL A 200 14.47 5.00 -31.23
CA VAL A 200 15.70 4.24 -30.92
C VAL A 200 15.86 4.12 -29.41
N PHE A 201 16.26 2.94 -28.94
CA PHE A 201 16.44 2.67 -27.52
C PHE A 201 17.91 2.35 -27.23
N LEU A 202 18.52 3.05 -26.26
CA LEU A 202 19.91 2.83 -25.85
C LEU A 202 20.06 2.96 -24.33
N PRO A 203 20.74 2.03 -23.65
CA PRO A 203 21.19 2.26 -22.28
C PRO A 203 22.25 3.37 -22.23
N PHE A 204 22.20 4.26 -21.23
CA PHE A 204 23.24 5.29 -21.05
C PHE A 204 24.64 4.69 -20.93
N ALA A 205 24.78 3.51 -20.33
CA ALA A 205 26.05 2.78 -20.22
C ALA A 205 26.71 2.51 -21.59
N LYS A 206 25.94 2.37 -22.67
CA LYS A 206 26.48 2.21 -24.04
C LYS A 206 27.03 3.51 -24.62
N LEU A 207 26.51 4.67 -24.20
CA LEU A 207 27.00 5.97 -24.65
C LEU A 207 28.34 6.35 -24.02
N VAL A 208 28.63 5.82 -22.83
CA VAL A 208 29.85 6.09 -22.07
C VAL A 208 31.11 5.85 -22.90
N ALA A 209 31.16 4.79 -23.72
CA ALA A 209 32.33 4.46 -24.56
C ALA A 209 32.53 5.41 -25.76
N HIS A 210 31.50 6.15 -26.14
CA HIS A 210 31.50 7.04 -27.31
C HIS A 210 31.43 8.53 -26.93
N ARG A 211 31.35 8.85 -25.63
CA ARG A 211 31.39 10.21 -25.11
C ARG A 211 32.69 10.90 -25.53
N GLY A 212 32.59 12.09 -26.10
CA GLY A 212 33.74 12.84 -26.64
C GLY A 212 34.09 12.55 -28.10
N LYS A 213 33.47 11.55 -28.74
CA LYS A 213 33.48 11.46 -30.21
C LYS A 213 32.48 12.46 -30.78
N LYS A 214 32.83 13.10 -31.90
CA LYS A 214 31.87 13.90 -32.67
C LYS A 214 30.80 12.96 -33.23
N ARG A 215 29.51 13.21 -32.95
CA ARG A 215 28.38 12.32 -33.28
C ARG A 215 28.46 10.96 -32.57
N GLY A 216 28.78 10.96 -31.28
CA GLY A 216 28.93 9.73 -30.50
C GLY A 216 27.66 8.88 -30.42
N LEU A 217 26.47 9.49 -30.53
CA LEU A 217 25.21 8.74 -30.59
C LEU A 217 25.14 7.85 -31.84
N ALA A 218 25.64 8.32 -32.98
CA ALA A 218 25.67 7.55 -34.21
C ALA A 218 26.59 6.32 -34.11
N TYR A 219 27.74 6.44 -33.42
CA TYR A 219 28.62 5.31 -33.15
C TYR A 219 27.97 4.27 -32.22
N ALA A 220 27.22 4.73 -31.21
CA ALA A 220 26.48 3.82 -30.34
C ALA A 220 25.35 3.09 -31.08
N LEU A 221 24.65 3.79 -31.99
CA LEU A 221 23.63 3.17 -32.85
C LEU A 221 24.22 2.19 -33.87
N GLU A 222 25.39 2.50 -34.44
CA GLU A 222 26.14 1.58 -35.31
C GLU A 222 26.49 0.29 -34.56
N GLU A 223 26.99 0.39 -33.34
CA GLU A 223 27.28 -0.77 -32.47
C GLU A 223 26.01 -1.55 -32.14
N SER A 224 24.92 -0.87 -31.79
CA SER A 224 23.63 -1.51 -31.47
C SER A 224 22.94 -2.16 -32.68
N ALA A 225 23.30 -1.74 -33.89
CA ALA A 225 22.81 -2.29 -35.15
C ALA A 225 23.83 -3.23 -35.82
N GLN A 226 24.83 -3.70 -35.08
CA GLN A 226 25.82 -4.65 -35.60
C GLN A 226 25.14 -5.91 -36.14
N GLY A 227 25.50 -6.31 -37.35
CA GLY A 227 24.88 -7.43 -38.06
C GLY A 227 23.66 -7.04 -38.92
N PHE A 228 23.20 -5.79 -38.85
CA PHE A 228 22.14 -5.25 -39.71
C PHE A 228 22.72 -4.28 -40.74
N VAL A 229 22.10 -4.21 -41.92
CA VAL A 229 22.51 -3.28 -43.00
C VAL A 229 22.48 -1.83 -42.51
N VAL A 230 21.52 -1.48 -41.65
CA VAL A 230 21.36 -0.14 -41.08
C VAL A 230 22.55 0.30 -40.21
N GLY A 231 23.36 -0.63 -39.69
CA GLY A 231 24.57 -0.28 -38.94
C GLY A 231 25.56 0.52 -39.79
N SER A 232 25.76 0.16 -41.06
CA SER A 232 26.63 0.91 -41.98
C SER A 232 26.11 2.33 -42.28
N TRP A 233 24.80 2.52 -42.22
CA TRP A 233 24.16 3.82 -42.37
C TRP A 233 24.41 4.70 -41.14
N PHE A 234 24.24 4.18 -39.92
CA PHE A 234 24.64 4.89 -38.70
C PHE A 234 26.14 5.23 -38.69
N GLY A 235 27.00 4.32 -39.14
CA GLY A 235 28.44 4.60 -39.30
C GLY A 235 28.74 5.73 -40.29
N SER A 236 27.91 5.89 -41.33
CA SER A 236 28.02 7.01 -42.29
C SER A 236 27.57 8.35 -41.67
N ILE A 237 26.55 8.32 -40.81
CA ILE A 237 26.16 9.49 -40.00
C ILE A 237 27.29 9.84 -39.04
N ALA A 238 27.88 8.85 -38.35
CA ALA A 238 28.98 9.05 -37.42
C ALA A 238 30.19 9.74 -38.08
N LYS A 239 30.49 9.37 -39.34
CA LYS A 239 31.58 9.96 -40.15
C LYS A 239 31.27 11.32 -40.76
N GLY A 240 30.08 11.90 -40.56
CA GLY A 240 29.75 13.19 -41.16
C GLY A 240 29.23 13.14 -42.60
N ILE A 241 29.11 11.95 -43.19
CA ILE A 241 28.81 11.76 -44.62
C ILE A 241 27.33 12.00 -44.90
N VAL A 242 26.47 11.57 -43.97
CA VAL A 242 25.01 11.64 -44.06
C VAL A 242 24.47 12.59 -43.00
N VAL A 243 23.39 13.29 -43.33
CA VAL A 243 22.66 14.16 -42.39
C VAL A 243 21.86 13.26 -41.43
N PRO A 244 21.89 13.54 -40.11
CA PRO A 244 21.16 12.72 -39.15
C PRO A 244 19.64 12.80 -39.37
N PRO A 245 18.90 11.68 -39.27
CA PRO A 245 17.43 11.68 -39.30
C PRO A 245 16.85 12.30 -38.01
N LYS A 246 15.55 12.58 -38.04
CA LYS A 246 14.79 12.94 -36.83
C LYS A 246 14.44 11.68 -36.05
N LEU A 247 14.93 11.59 -34.82
CA LEU A 247 14.77 10.42 -33.96
C LEU A 247 13.97 10.75 -32.69
N LEU A 248 13.26 9.76 -32.18
CA LEU A 248 12.88 9.70 -30.77
C LEU A 248 13.93 8.85 -30.05
N VAL A 249 14.80 9.51 -29.30
CA VAL A 249 15.94 8.86 -28.63
C VAL A 249 15.55 8.52 -27.19
N LEU A 250 15.41 7.23 -26.90
CA LEU A 250 15.02 6.70 -25.59
C LEU A 250 16.28 6.20 -24.86
N LEU A 251 16.68 6.94 -23.82
CA LEU A 251 17.91 6.69 -23.07
C LEU A 251 17.60 6.13 -21.69
N ASP A 252 17.97 4.87 -21.45
CA ASP A 252 17.61 4.19 -20.21
C ASP A 252 18.78 4.14 -19.20
N GLY A 253 18.48 4.38 -17.93
CA GLY A 253 19.36 4.05 -16.81
C GLY A 253 20.59 4.96 -16.66
N LEU A 254 20.41 6.28 -16.55
CA LEU A 254 21.53 7.19 -16.26
C LEU A 254 22.22 6.84 -14.91
N ASP A 255 21.47 6.25 -13.99
CA ASP A 255 21.96 5.70 -12.72
C ASP A 255 22.92 4.52 -12.89
N GLU A 256 22.87 3.78 -14.00
CA GLU A 256 23.75 2.62 -14.26
C GLU A 256 25.17 3.01 -14.69
N VAL A 257 25.46 4.32 -14.85
CA VAL A 257 26.81 4.81 -15.10
C VAL A 257 27.63 4.74 -13.81
N ASN A 258 28.63 3.87 -13.78
CA ASN A 258 29.31 3.46 -12.53
C ASN A 258 30.04 4.58 -11.78
N ASN A 259 30.43 5.66 -12.47
CA ASN A 259 31.21 6.75 -11.90
C ASN A 259 30.46 8.09 -12.04
N GLU A 260 30.36 8.83 -10.95
CA GLU A 260 29.75 10.16 -10.92
C GLU A 260 30.45 11.13 -11.88
N ALA A 261 31.78 11.17 -11.91
CA ALA A 261 32.52 12.04 -12.82
C ALA A 261 32.24 11.70 -14.30
N GLU A 262 32.07 10.41 -14.61
CA GLU A 262 31.67 9.98 -15.95
C GLU A 262 30.23 10.36 -16.27
N ARG A 263 29.32 10.27 -15.29
CA ARG A 263 27.92 10.70 -15.43
C ARG A 263 27.83 12.20 -15.68
N VAL A 264 28.56 13.02 -14.91
CA VAL A 264 28.67 14.48 -15.11
C VAL A 264 29.21 14.80 -16.50
N ALA A 265 30.29 14.14 -16.91
CA ALA A 265 30.87 14.33 -18.25
C ALA A 265 29.89 13.94 -19.36
N LEU A 266 29.17 12.82 -19.19
CA LEU A 266 28.15 12.35 -20.12
C LEU A 266 26.99 13.34 -20.22
N CYS A 267 26.46 13.83 -19.09
CA CYS A 267 25.40 14.84 -19.07
C CYS A 267 25.81 16.14 -19.76
N LYS A 268 27.04 16.63 -19.55
CA LYS A 268 27.56 17.82 -20.27
C LYS A 268 27.68 17.58 -21.76
N TRP A 269 28.22 16.42 -22.15
CA TRP A 269 28.36 16.04 -23.56
C TRP A 269 27.01 15.87 -24.27
N MET A 270 25.95 15.46 -23.55
CA MET A 270 24.61 15.29 -24.14
C MET A 270 24.07 16.57 -24.78
N ASP A 271 24.37 17.77 -24.25
CA ASP A 271 23.93 19.03 -24.88
C ASP A 271 24.57 19.24 -26.26
N GLU A 272 25.87 19.01 -26.33
CA GLU A 272 26.66 19.12 -27.56
C GLU A 272 26.19 18.09 -28.59
N GLU A 273 25.96 16.85 -28.15
CA GLU A 273 25.48 15.78 -29.00
C GLU A 273 24.07 16.07 -29.49
N MET A 274 23.14 16.46 -28.61
CA MET A 274 21.77 16.83 -29.00
C MET A 274 21.77 17.92 -30.08
N ALA A 275 22.64 18.92 -30.00
CA ALA A 275 22.76 19.97 -31.03
C ALA A 275 23.05 19.42 -32.44
N LEU A 276 23.67 18.25 -32.56
CA LEU A 276 23.95 17.58 -33.84
C LEU A 276 22.76 16.85 -34.44
N TRP A 277 21.66 16.66 -33.69
CA TRP A 277 20.46 15.93 -34.10
C TRP A 277 19.22 16.84 -34.16
N PRO A 278 19.15 17.77 -35.12
CA PRO A 278 18.05 18.73 -35.21
C PRO A 278 16.71 18.03 -35.46
N GLY A 279 15.67 18.45 -34.74
CA GLY A 279 14.33 17.86 -34.85
C GLY A 279 14.16 16.49 -34.17
N SER A 280 15.19 15.99 -33.46
CA SER A 280 15.07 14.81 -32.61
C SER A 280 14.65 15.18 -31.19
N PHE A 281 13.86 14.30 -30.55
CA PHE A 281 13.39 14.44 -29.17
C PHE A 281 13.99 13.34 -28.29
N PHE A 282 14.36 13.68 -27.06
CA PHE A 282 15.09 12.78 -26.16
C PHE A 282 14.25 12.46 -24.92
N VAL A 283 14.10 11.19 -24.57
CA VAL A 283 13.48 10.78 -23.31
C VAL A 283 14.49 9.98 -22.51
N ALA A 284 14.85 10.44 -21.33
CA ALA A 284 15.86 9.84 -20.48
C ALA A 284 15.26 9.35 -19.17
N THR A 285 15.75 8.23 -18.63
CA THR A 285 15.34 7.74 -17.30
C THR A 285 16.49 7.82 -16.29
N CYS A 286 16.16 8.11 -15.04
CA CYS A 286 17.11 8.09 -13.93
C CYS A 286 16.43 7.79 -12.58
N ARG A 287 17.19 7.32 -11.59
CA ARG A 287 16.75 7.25 -10.19
C ARG A 287 16.94 8.59 -9.50
N TYR A 288 16.14 8.89 -8.47
CA TYR A 288 16.23 10.14 -7.71
C TYR A 288 17.64 10.45 -7.20
N ALA A 289 18.30 9.44 -6.64
CA ALA A 289 19.55 9.67 -5.95
C ALA A 289 20.76 9.76 -6.89
N ALA A 290 20.71 9.12 -8.06
CA ALA A 290 21.69 9.38 -9.12
C ALA A 290 21.49 10.76 -9.79
N TRP A 291 20.38 11.45 -9.52
CA TRP A 291 20.05 12.78 -10.03
C TRP A 291 20.54 13.90 -9.09
N GLN A 292 21.83 13.90 -8.75
CA GLN A 292 22.47 14.92 -7.88
C GLN A 292 22.73 16.25 -8.62
N ARG A 293 22.98 17.37 -7.92
CA ARG A 293 23.07 18.71 -8.54
C ARG A 293 23.99 18.81 -9.77
N GLU A 294 25.14 18.13 -9.75
CA GLU A 294 26.14 18.26 -10.82
C GLU A 294 25.97 17.25 -11.96
N ALA A 295 25.33 16.11 -11.71
CA ALA A 295 25.13 15.02 -12.68
C ALA A 295 23.70 15.01 -13.23
N ARG A 296 23.26 16.16 -13.79
CA ARG A 296 21.91 16.33 -14.37
C ARG A 296 21.98 16.65 -15.83
N LEU A 297 20.99 16.16 -16.56
CA LEU A 297 20.72 16.67 -17.91
C LEU A 297 20.32 18.15 -17.81
N SER A 298 20.65 18.91 -18.84
CA SER A 298 20.55 20.36 -18.85
C SER A 298 19.10 20.87 -18.81
N THR A 299 18.96 22.19 -18.79
CA THR A 299 17.66 22.89 -18.91
C THR A 299 16.92 22.60 -20.21
N GLN A 300 17.52 21.87 -21.17
CA GLN A 300 16.83 21.37 -22.37
C GLN A 300 15.85 20.22 -22.06
N PHE A 301 15.89 19.66 -20.85
CA PHE A 301 14.98 18.61 -20.40
C PHE A 301 13.93 19.13 -19.42
N LEU A 302 12.67 18.77 -19.66
CA LEU A 302 11.63 18.84 -18.63
C LEU A 302 11.84 17.69 -17.65
N THR A 303 11.74 17.92 -16.35
CA THR A 303 11.79 16.83 -15.35
C THR A 303 10.38 16.34 -15.04
N ALA A 304 10.21 15.02 -15.07
CA ALA A 304 8.96 14.31 -14.84
C ALA A 304 9.17 13.27 -13.73
N GLU A 305 8.57 13.48 -12.57
CA GLU A 305 8.66 12.57 -11.43
C GLU A 305 7.55 11.53 -11.48
N VAL A 306 7.92 10.24 -11.46
CA VAL A 306 6.98 9.11 -11.45
C VAL A 306 6.41 8.94 -10.04
N GLU A 307 5.08 8.92 -9.95
CA GLU A 307 4.35 8.63 -8.73
C GLU A 307 3.98 7.14 -8.64
N GLY A 308 3.72 6.67 -7.42
CA GLY A 308 3.22 5.31 -7.18
C GLY A 308 1.84 5.06 -7.80
N LEU A 309 1.54 3.79 -8.08
CA LEU A 309 0.25 3.37 -8.61
C LEU A 309 -0.88 3.72 -7.63
N SER A 310 -1.91 4.40 -8.16
CA SER A 310 -3.16 4.61 -7.42
C SER A 310 -3.95 3.30 -7.25
N PRO A 311 -4.89 3.20 -6.29
CA PRO A 311 -5.68 1.98 -6.09
C PRO A 311 -6.41 1.49 -7.36
N VAL A 312 -6.87 2.41 -8.21
CA VAL A 312 -7.51 2.08 -9.50
C VAL A 312 -6.50 1.51 -10.49
N MET A 313 -5.29 2.06 -10.52
CA MET A 313 -4.19 1.58 -11.37
C MET A 313 -3.65 0.23 -10.91
N VAL A 314 -3.66 -0.03 -9.59
CA VAL A 314 -3.31 -1.34 -9.02
C VAL A 314 -4.29 -2.39 -9.50
N GLU A 315 -5.60 -2.13 -9.44
CA GLU A 315 -6.63 -3.04 -9.94
C GLU A 315 -6.47 -3.28 -11.45
N ASP A 316 -6.36 -2.22 -12.26
CA ASP A 316 -6.14 -2.35 -13.71
C ASP A 316 -4.88 -3.17 -14.04
N TYR A 317 -3.78 -2.91 -13.33
CA TYR A 317 -2.54 -3.67 -13.48
C TYR A 317 -2.74 -5.15 -13.18
N VAL A 318 -3.41 -5.49 -12.07
CA VAL A 318 -3.66 -6.87 -11.67
C VAL A 318 -4.49 -7.60 -12.72
N HIS A 319 -5.60 -7.02 -13.18
CA HIS A 319 -6.43 -7.64 -14.22
C HIS A 319 -5.67 -7.85 -15.54
N LYS A 320 -4.94 -6.83 -16.01
CA LYS A 320 -4.10 -6.92 -17.22
C LYS A 320 -3.02 -7.98 -17.09
N TRP A 321 -2.34 -8.02 -15.95
CA TRP A 321 -1.28 -8.99 -15.68
C TRP A 321 -1.80 -10.43 -15.74
N PHE A 322 -2.90 -10.75 -15.05
CA PHE A 322 -3.45 -12.12 -15.05
C PHE A 322 -3.94 -12.55 -16.44
N ARG A 323 -4.58 -11.64 -17.19
CA ARG A 323 -5.00 -11.89 -18.57
C ARG A 323 -3.80 -12.22 -19.46
N ALA A 324 -2.76 -11.37 -19.43
CA ALA A 324 -1.58 -11.56 -20.24
C ALA A 324 -0.83 -12.87 -19.91
N VAL A 325 -0.70 -13.21 -18.62
CA VAL A 325 -0.03 -14.44 -18.20
C VAL A 325 -0.81 -15.69 -18.61
N LEU A 326 -2.13 -15.72 -18.41
CA LEU A 326 -2.94 -16.87 -18.79
C LEU A 326 -2.98 -17.08 -20.29
N SER A 327 -3.09 -16.01 -21.08
CA SER A 327 -3.03 -16.09 -22.53
C SER A 327 -1.69 -16.65 -23.05
N GLN A 328 -0.58 -16.37 -22.36
CA GLN A 328 0.74 -16.89 -22.72
C GLN A 328 0.99 -18.33 -22.27
N GLN A 329 0.50 -18.73 -21.09
CA GLN A 329 0.75 -20.07 -20.55
C GLN A 329 -0.18 -21.13 -21.09
N HIS A 330 -1.40 -20.73 -21.47
CA HIS A 330 -2.43 -21.62 -21.99
C HIS A 330 -2.94 -21.16 -23.35
N PRO A 331 -2.07 -21.07 -24.38
CA PRO A 331 -2.48 -20.68 -25.74
C PRO A 331 -3.47 -21.67 -26.36
N GLU A 332 -3.54 -22.91 -25.86
CA GLU A 332 -4.47 -23.94 -26.29
C GLU A 332 -5.93 -23.71 -25.83
N ARG A 333 -6.14 -22.89 -24.79
CA ARG A 333 -7.48 -22.58 -24.28
C ARG A 333 -8.15 -21.49 -25.11
N SER A 334 -9.47 -21.48 -25.13
CA SER A 334 -10.21 -20.39 -25.77
C SER A 334 -9.91 -19.05 -25.09
N ALA A 335 -9.93 -17.97 -25.87
CA ALA A 335 -9.68 -16.62 -25.34
C ALA A 335 -10.69 -16.22 -24.24
N ASP A 336 -11.93 -16.73 -24.33
CA ASP A 336 -12.98 -16.45 -23.34
C ASP A 336 -12.77 -17.23 -22.04
N ASP A 337 -12.28 -18.48 -22.11
CA ASP A 337 -11.96 -19.27 -20.92
C ASP A 337 -10.76 -18.67 -20.17
N ASN A 338 -9.71 -18.30 -20.89
CA ASN A 338 -8.56 -17.60 -20.30
C ASN A 338 -8.99 -16.27 -19.66
N ARG A 339 -9.91 -15.53 -20.28
CA ARG A 339 -10.44 -14.28 -19.71
C ARG A 339 -11.22 -14.52 -18.42
N LYS A 340 -12.07 -15.54 -18.36
CA LYS A 340 -12.84 -15.87 -17.15
C LYS A 340 -11.94 -16.25 -15.98
N ILE A 341 -11.00 -17.16 -16.20
CA ILE A 341 -10.04 -17.59 -15.15
C ILE A 341 -9.18 -16.40 -14.70
N ALA A 342 -8.73 -15.56 -15.63
CA ALA A 342 -7.96 -14.36 -15.30
C ALA A 342 -8.76 -13.40 -14.43
N GLU A 343 -10.04 -13.21 -14.73
CA GLU A 343 -10.93 -12.34 -13.98
C GLU A 343 -11.18 -12.87 -12.57
N GLU A 344 -11.36 -14.18 -12.41
CA GLU A 344 -11.51 -14.84 -11.11
C GLU A 344 -10.24 -14.70 -10.25
N GLU A 345 -9.07 -15.01 -10.81
CA GLU A 345 -7.78 -14.88 -10.11
C GLU A 345 -7.48 -13.43 -9.73
N ALA A 346 -7.66 -12.50 -10.68
CA ALA A 346 -7.46 -11.07 -10.46
C ALA A 346 -8.40 -10.52 -9.39
N SER A 347 -9.69 -10.83 -9.47
CA SER A 347 -10.69 -10.40 -8.48
C SER A 347 -10.38 -10.96 -7.09
N GLY A 348 -9.92 -12.21 -7.01
CA GLY A 348 -9.49 -12.83 -5.77
C GLY A 348 -8.29 -12.12 -5.14
N LEU A 349 -7.27 -11.77 -5.95
CA LEU A 349 -6.12 -10.99 -5.47
C LEU A 349 -6.55 -9.57 -5.06
N VAL A 350 -7.34 -8.87 -5.88
CA VAL A 350 -7.82 -7.52 -5.57
C VAL A 350 -8.63 -7.51 -4.26
N LYS A 351 -9.48 -8.51 -4.05
CA LYS A 351 -10.20 -8.70 -2.79
C LYS A 351 -9.24 -8.90 -1.61
N ALA A 352 -8.21 -9.73 -1.78
CA ALA A 352 -7.20 -9.94 -0.74
C ALA A 352 -6.40 -8.66 -0.44
N LEU A 353 -6.04 -7.86 -1.45
CA LEU A 353 -5.34 -6.59 -1.29
C LEU A 353 -6.21 -5.51 -0.62
N ARG A 354 -7.54 -5.58 -0.80
CA ARG A 354 -8.53 -4.69 -0.18
C ARG A 354 -8.90 -5.07 1.26
N ASP A 355 -8.37 -6.16 1.81
CA ASP A 355 -8.60 -6.53 3.22
C ASP A 355 -8.19 -5.37 4.14
N PRO A 356 -9.10 -4.85 5.01
CA PRO A 356 -8.80 -3.76 5.93
C PRO A 356 -7.54 -3.97 6.77
N LYS A 357 -7.24 -5.21 7.16
CA LYS A 357 -6.03 -5.55 7.93
C LYS A 357 -4.76 -5.26 7.15
N ARG A 358 -4.77 -5.42 5.82
CA ARG A 358 -3.62 -5.16 4.94
C ARG A 358 -3.58 -3.71 4.49
N VAL A 359 -4.72 -3.11 4.20
CA VAL A 359 -4.81 -1.70 3.81
C VAL A 359 -4.31 -0.79 4.93
N GLN A 360 -4.55 -1.12 6.21
CA GLN A 360 -4.04 -0.32 7.34
C GLN A 360 -2.52 -0.45 7.55
N GLN A 361 -1.87 -1.46 6.95
CA GLN A 361 -0.43 -1.68 7.10
C GLN A 361 0.34 -0.86 6.06
N LYS A 362 1.07 0.17 6.50
CA LYS A 362 1.92 1.01 5.63
C LYS A 362 2.83 0.17 4.71
N ARG A 363 3.50 -0.85 5.26
CA ARG A 363 4.39 -1.73 4.50
C ARG A 363 3.69 -2.45 3.34
N MET A 364 2.40 -2.78 3.49
CA MET A 364 1.63 -3.42 2.43
C MET A 364 1.22 -2.41 1.35
N GLN A 365 0.85 -1.19 1.72
CA GLN A 365 0.59 -0.11 0.76
C GLN A 365 1.84 0.22 -0.08
N ASP A 366 3.01 0.26 0.56
CA ASP A 366 4.28 0.49 -0.12
C ASP A 366 4.58 -0.60 -1.17
N MET A 367 4.10 -1.84 -0.96
CA MET A 367 4.26 -2.94 -1.95
C MET A 367 3.28 -2.82 -3.13
N THR A 368 2.06 -2.35 -2.93
CA THR A 368 1.06 -2.29 -4.01
C THR A 368 1.25 -1.09 -4.92
N THR A 369 1.80 0.00 -4.41
CA THR A 369 2.07 1.23 -5.18
C THR A 369 3.25 1.08 -6.15
N ASN A 370 4.16 0.13 -5.92
CA ASN A 370 5.28 -0.11 -6.82
C ASN A 370 5.00 -1.27 -7.79
N PRO A 371 5.02 -1.06 -9.12
CA PRO A 371 4.69 -2.09 -10.11
C PRO A 371 5.49 -3.38 -9.95
N LEU A 372 6.77 -3.27 -9.62
CA LEU A 372 7.69 -4.39 -9.42
C LEU A 372 7.21 -5.29 -8.25
N LEU A 373 6.97 -4.67 -7.09
CA LEU A 373 6.48 -5.37 -5.91
C LEU A 373 5.05 -5.90 -6.10
N LEU A 374 4.21 -5.17 -6.84
CA LEU A 374 2.87 -5.63 -7.20
C LEU A 374 2.91 -6.88 -8.09
N SER A 375 3.79 -6.95 -9.11
CA SER A 375 4.00 -8.18 -9.88
C SER A 375 4.45 -9.35 -8.99
N THR A 376 5.27 -9.06 -7.98
CA THR A 376 5.71 -10.07 -7.00
C THR A 376 4.53 -10.61 -6.21
N LEU A 377 3.59 -9.75 -5.79
CA LEU A 377 2.35 -10.17 -5.12
C LEU A 377 1.44 -11.00 -6.04
N CYS A 378 1.34 -10.65 -7.33
CA CYS A 378 0.61 -11.46 -8.32
C CYS A 378 1.19 -12.88 -8.40
N LEU A 379 2.52 -13.01 -8.44
CA LEU A 379 3.21 -14.30 -8.45
C LEU A 379 3.01 -15.10 -7.16
N VAL A 380 3.12 -14.44 -6.00
CA VAL A 380 2.87 -15.09 -4.69
C VAL A 380 1.44 -15.64 -4.65
N TYR A 381 0.46 -14.83 -5.04
CA TYR A 381 -0.95 -15.25 -5.05
C TYR A 381 -1.18 -16.45 -5.96
N ARG A 382 -0.69 -16.39 -7.20
CA ARG A 382 -0.86 -17.49 -8.18
C ARG A 382 -0.20 -18.79 -7.74
N SER A 383 0.89 -18.73 -6.97
CA SER A 383 1.55 -19.95 -6.46
C SER A 383 0.73 -20.73 -5.42
N GLY A 384 -0.22 -20.09 -4.73
CA GLY A 384 -0.95 -20.71 -3.63
C GLY A 384 -2.44 -20.37 -3.57
N ASN A 385 -2.99 -19.76 -4.62
CA ASN A 385 -4.36 -19.23 -4.75
C ASN A 385 -4.85 -18.36 -3.58
N THR A 386 -3.92 -17.86 -2.76
CA THR A 386 -4.17 -17.03 -1.59
C THR A 386 -2.93 -16.19 -1.29
N LEU A 387 -3.12 -14.97 -0.76
CA LEU A 387 -2.02 -14.22 -0.15
C LEU A 387 -1.88 -14.68 1.31
N PRO A 388 -0.65 -15.02 1.77
CA PRO A 388 -0.43 -15.37 3.17
C PRO A 388 -0.95 -14.30 4.12
N ASP A 389 -1.75 -14.69 5.11
CA ASP A 389 -2.26 -13.78 6.16
C ASP A 389 -1.15 -13.23 7.04
N ARG A 390 -0.06 -13.99 7.21
CA ARG A 390 1.09 -13.57 8.00
C ARG A 390 2.11 -12.82 7.15
N ARG A 391 2.55 -11.67 7.67
CA ARG A 391 3.57 -10.81 7.08
C ARG A 391 4.88 -11.56 6.87
N THR A 392 5.32 -12.35 7.85
CA THR A 392 6.56 -13.14 7.77
C THR A 392 6.55 -14.15 6.63
N GLU A 393 5.41 -14.83 6.39
CA GLU A 393 5.28 -15.78 5.28
C GLU A 393 5.21 -15.06 3.93
N LEU A 394 4.49 -13.93 3.87
CA LEU A 394 4.42 -13.10 2.68
C LEU A 394 5.82 -12.58 2.28
N TYR A 395 6.57 -12.01 3.23
CA TYR A 395 7.94 -11.53 3.00
C TYR A 395 8.89 -12.66 2.66
N HIS A 396 8.76 -13.83 3.32
CA HIS A 396 9.51 -15.02 2.95
C HIS A 396 9.29 -15.39 1.48
N LYS A 397 8.03 -15.52 1.04
CA LYS A 397 7.71 -15.88 -0.35
C LYS A 397 8.18 -14.80 -1.33
N ALA A 398 7.93 -13.52 -1.04
CA ALA A 398 8.34 -12.41 -1.89
C ALA A 398 9.86 -12.31 -2.05
N VAL A 399 10.63 -12.28 -0.95
CA VAL A 399 12.10 -12.24 -0.99
C VAL A 399 12.67 -13.46 -1.71
N GLY A 400 12.07 -14.65 -1.51
CA GLY A 400 12.48 -15.86 -2.20
C GLY A 400 12.32 -15.76 -3.71
N LEU A 401 11.17 -15.28 -4.19
CA LEU A 401 10.92 -15.06 -5.62
C LEU A 401 11.90 -14.03 -6.22
N LEU A 402 12.15 -12.93 -5.52
CA LEU A 402 13.06 -11.88 -5.98
C LEU A 402 14.51 -12.37 -6.10
N LEU A 403 14.97 -13.23 -5.19
CA LEU A 403 16.31 -13.84 -5.26
C LEU A 403 16.41 -14.92 -6.35
N ASP A 404 15.52 -15.92 -6.29
CA ASP A 404 15.61 -17.12 -7.13
C ASP A 404 15.28 -16.84 -8.59
N LYS A 405 14.33 -15.94 -8.84
CA LYS A 405 13.65 -15.89 -10.13
C LYS A 405 13.94 -14.62 -10.90
N TRP A 406 14.31 -13.49 -10.29
CA TRP A 406 14.31 -12.22 -11.03
C TRP A 406 15.57 -11.81 -11.81
N GLY A 407 16.65 -12.58 -11.73
CA GLY A 407 17.83 -12.35 -12.58
C GLY A 407 17.50 -12.48 -14.07
N GLN A 408 17.59 -11.37 -14.83
CA GLN A 408 17.34 -11.32 -16.28
C GLN A 408 18.19 -12.30 -17.12
N HIS A 409 19.24 -12.90 -16.55
CA HIS A 409 20.09 -13.94 -17.14
C HIS A 409 20.35 -15.07 -16.12
N PRO A 410 20.57 -16.33 -16.56
CA PRO A 410 20.93 -17.45 -15.68
C PRO A 410 22.16 -17.15 -14.80
N THR A 411 23.10 -16.35 -15.31
CA THR A 411 24.30 -15.90 -14.61
C THR A 411 24.03 -14.83 -13.54
N ARG A 412 22.83 -14.24 -13.50
CA ARG A 412 22.40 -13.23 -12.52
C ARG A 412 21.50 -13.80 -11.43
N ARG A 413 21.15 -15.10 -11.49
CA ARG A 413 20.35 -15.78 -10.46
C ARG A 413 21.11 -15.83 -9.13
N ILE A 414 20.39 -15.61 -8.03
CA ILE A 414 20.91 -15.73 -6.67
C ILE A 414 20.07 -16.79 -5.95
N PRO A 415 20.59 -18.00 -5.67
CA PRO A 415 19.85 -19.02 -4.94
C PRO A 415 19.30 -18.46 -3.63
N ASN A 416 18.00 -18.65 -3.38
CA ASN A 416 17.28 -17.99 -2.29
C ASN A 416 17.94 -18.16 -0.92
N GLU A 417 18.29 -19.38 -0.51
CA GLU A 417 18.92 -19.60 0.79
C GLU A 417 20.29 -18.92 0.91
N ALA A 418 21.15 -19.08 -0.10
CA ALA A 418 22.47 -18.46 -0.13
C ALA A 418 22.37 -16.92 -0.15
N GLY A 419 21.46 -16.37 -0.95
CA GLY A 419 21.21 -14.94 -1.03
C GLY A 419 20.75 -14.35 0.31
N ARG A 420 19.83 -15.04 1.01
CA ARG A 420 19.39 -14.63 2.35
C ARG A 420 20.54 -14.68 3.35
N GLN A 421 21.35 -15.73 3.37
CA GLN A 421 22.50 -15.85 4.29
C GLN A 421 23.45 -14.65 4.17
N VAL A 422 23.65 -14.12 2.96
CA VAL A 422 24.50 -12.94 2.72
C VAL A 422 23.78 -11.64 3.07
N LEU A 423 22.48 -11.50 2.77
CA LEU A 423 21.73 -10.25 2.97
C LEU A 423 21.21 -10.05 4.41
N GLN A 424 21.05 -11.11 5.19
CA GLN A 424 20.61 -11.05 6.59
C GLN A 424 21.55 -10.20 7.47
N PRO A 425 22.88 -10.43 7.49
CA PRO A 425 23.82 -9.56 8.20
C PRO A 425 23.76 -8.10 7.75
N VAL A 426 23.54 -7.87 6.45
CA VAL A 426 23.44 -6.52 5.87
C VAL A 426 22.24 -5.77 6.44
N ALA A 427 21.06 -6.40 6.40
CA ALA A 427 19.84 -5.81 6.94
C ALA A 427 19.99 -5.49 8.43
N TRP A 428 20.58 -6.40 9.20
CA TRP A 428 20.85 -6.18 10.62
C TRP A 428 21.77 -4.98 10.87
N ALA A 429 22.92 -4.90 10.17
CA ALA A 429 23.88 -3.83 10.34
C ALA A 429 23.29 -2.45 9.99
N MET A 430 22.45 -2.36 8.96
CA MET A 430 21.73 -1.13 8.62
C MET A 430 20.80 -0.67 9.75
N HIS A 431 20.07 -1.60 10.40
CA HIS A 431 19.24 -1.25 11.57
C HIS A 431 20.08 -0.82 12.78
N GLU A 432 21.19 -1.48 13.03
CA GLU A 432 22.07 -1.15 14.17
C GLU A 432 22.61 0.27 14.05
N ARG A 433 23.04 0.65 12.84
CA ARG A 433 23.70 1.92 12.57
C ARG A 433 22.78 3.09 12.30
N PHE A 434 21.53 2.80 11.90
CA PHE A 434 20.56 3.85 11.63
C PHE A 434 20.33 4.75 12.86
N ASP A 435 20.63 6.03 12.70
CA ASP A 435 20.30 7.08 13.65
C ASP A 435 19.26 8.01 13.00
N PRO A 436 18.00 8.03 13.48
CA PRO A 436 16.94 8.89 12.93
C PRO A 436 17.28 10.38 12.90
N LYS A 437 18.27 10.83 13.68
CA LYS A 437 18.73 12.22 13.72
C LYS A 437 19.71 12.57 12.61
N GLN A 438 20.41 11.58 12.04
CA GLN A 438 21.48 11.77 11.07
C GLN A 438 21.16 11.17 9.70
N ASP A 439 20.38 10.09 9.68
CA ASP A 439 19.99 9.36 8.47
C ASP A 439 18.47 9.19 8.44
N THR A 440 17.85 9.41 7.29
CA THR A 440 16.42 9.25 7.06
C THR A 440 16.09 7.98 6.26
N THR A 441 17.08 7.27 5.71
CA THR A 441 16.89 6.21 4.70
C THR A 441 17.54 4.85 5.05
N ARG A 442 18.10 4.65 6.26
CA ARG A 442 18.65 3.36 6.76
C ARG A 442 19.70 2.77 5.79
N THR A 443 20.68 3.60 5.40
CA THR A 443 21.67 3.24 4.37
C THR A 443 22.92 2.58 4.94
N ILE A 444 23.74 1.98 4.06
CA ILE A 444 25.10 1.50 4.37
C ILE A 444 26.10 1.93 3.29
N GLY A 445 27.31 2.33 3.67
CA GLY A 445 28.36 2.69 2.71
C GLY A 445 28.88 1.49 1.91
N ALA A 446 29.24 1.71 0.64
CA ALA A 446 29.69 0.66 -0.28
C ALA A 446 30.90 -0.14 0.24
N GLN A 447 31.95 0.55 0.72
CA GLN A 447 33.14 -0.10 1.26
C GLN A 447 32.85 -0.96 2.47
N GLU A 448 31.88 -0.54 3.28
CA GLU A 448 31.49 -1.24 4.49
C GLU A 448 30.62 -2.44 4.18
N LEU A 449 29.69 -2.29 3.23
CA LEU A 449 28.89 -3.38 2.71
C LEU A 449 29.76 -4.50 2.16
N VAL A 450 30.77 -4.16 1.35
CA VAL A 450 31.76 -5.11 0.81
C VAL A 450 32.44 -5.90 1.92
N LYS A 451 32.87 -5.24 3.01
CA LYS A 451 33.47 -5.92 4.17
C LYS A 451 32.48 -6.86 4.86
N LEU A 452 31.23 -6.42 5.00
CA LEU A 452 30.19 -7.16 5.73
C LEU A 452 29.76 -8.44 5.01
N ILE A 453 29.75 -8.44 3.67
CA ILE A 453 29.32 -9.59 2.86
C ILE A 453 30.47 -10.55 2.51
N ALA A 454 31.73 -10.14 2.65
CA ALA A 454 32.88 -10.94 2.22
C ALA A 454 32.95 -12.31 2.90
N GLU A 455 32.79 -12.38 4.23
CA GLU A 455 32.78 -13.63 4.96
C GLU A 455 31.55 -14.50 4.61
N PRO A 456 30.29 -14.02 4.69
CA PRO A 456 29.13 -14.79 4.26
C PRO A 456 29.25 -15.34 2.82
N LEU A 457 29.73 -14.53 1.87
CA LEU A 457 29.93 -14.95 0.47
C LEU A 457 30.96 -16.06 0.35
N SER A 458 32.03 -16.03 1.16
CA SER A 458 33.04 -17.08 1.17
C SER A 458 32.46 -18.43 1.56
N GLN A 459 31.47 -18.45 2.47
CA GLN A 459 30.83 -19.65 3.01
C GLN A 459 29.75 -20.24 2.09
N THR A 460 29.14 -19.44 1.22
CA THR A 460 28.11 -19.89 0.26
C THR A 460 28.72 -20.47 -1.02
N LYS A 461 28.36 -21.70 -1.42
CA LYS A 461 28.99 -22.36 -2.59
C LYS A 461 28.60 -21.76 -3.95
N ASP A 462 27.33 -21.40 -4.13
CA ASP A 462 26.75 -21.09 -5.45
C ASP A 462 26.68 -19.59 -5.78
N LEU A 463 27.46 -18.75 -5.06
CA LEU A 463 27.48 -17.30 -5.24
C LEU A 463 28.86 -16.80 -5.72
N PRO A 464 28.90 -15.69 -6.48
CA PRO A 464 30.16 -15.07 -6.87
C PRO A 464 30.94 -14.65 -5.62
N LYS A 465 32.25 -14.92 -5.64
CA LYS A 465 33.14 -14.65 -4.51
C LYS A 465 33.59 -13.20 -4.45
N ASP A 466 33.50 -12.47 -5.55
CA ASP A 466 33.68 -11.03 -5.57
C ASP A 466 32.44 -10.32 -5.00
N PRO A 467 32.58 -9.58 -3.88
CA PRO A 467 31.49 -8.79 -3.30
C PRO A 467 30.87 -7.80 -4.29
N GLN A 468 31.68 -7.18 -5.16
CA GLN A 468 31.16 -6.18 -6.09
C GLN A 468 30.30 -6.84 -7.18
N GLU A 469 30.74 -7.98 -7.70
CA GLU A 469 29.93 -8.79 -8.60
C GLU A 469 28.60 -9.22 -7.97
N PHE A 470 28.61 -9.67 -6.70
CA PHE A 470 27.38 -10.01 -5.97
C PHE A 470 26.44 -8.80 -5.85
N LEU A 471 26.94 -7.65 -5.41
CA LEU A 471 26.14 -6.43 -5.24
C LEU A 471 25.54 -5.94 -6.56
N ASN A 472 26.30 -6.04 -7.65
CA ASN A 472 25.82 -5.72 -8.98
C ASN A 472 24.64 -6.64 -9.36
N ARG A 473 24.74 -7.95 -9.08
CA ARG A 473 23.62 -8.90 -9.32
C ARG A 473 22.39 -8.56 -8.49
N VAL A 474 22.53 -8.24 -7.21
CA VAL A 474 21.38 -7.90 -6.34
C VAL A 474 20.71 -6.58 -6.77
N CYS A 475 21.50 -5.56 -7.09
CA CYS A 475 20.99 -4.22 -7.43
C CYS A 475 20.40 -4.13 -8.85
N GLN A 476 20.94 -4.89 -9.80
CA GLN A 476 20.48 -4.91 -11.20
C GLN A 476 19.46 -6.01 -11.49
N GLY A 477 19.44 -7.08 -10.67
CA GLY A 477 18.69 -8.30 -10.97
C GLY A 477 17.49 -8.57 -10.06
N CYS A 478 17.57 -8.26 -8.75
CA CYS A 478 16.60 -8.80 -7.79
C CYS A 478 15.61 -7.77 -7.23
N GLY A 479 15.91 -6.47 -7.37
CA GLY A 479 15.05 -5.41 -6.80
C GLY A 479 14.98 -5.38 -5.27
N LEU A 480 15.93 -6.05 -4.57
CA LEU A 480 16.00 -6.07 -3.10
C LEU A 480 16.85 -4.94 -2.53
N LEU A 481 17.99 -4.65 -3.16
CA LEU A 481 18.85 -3.53 -2.81
C LEU A 481 18.84 -2.49 -3.93
N ALA A 482 18.95 -1.22 -3.54
CA ALA A 482 19.23 -0.11 -4.42
C ALA A 482 20.52 0.59 -3.95
N SER A 483 21.23 1.20 -4.89
CA SER A 483 22.33 2.12 -4.60
C SER A 483 21.89 3.53 -4.99
N PRO A 484 21.40 4.34 -4.05
CA PRO A 484 20.89 5.67 -4.36
C PRO A 484 22.00 6.59 -4.92
N ASP A 485 23.10 6.75 -4.20
CA ASP A 485 24.15 7.72 -4.53
C ASP A 485 25.46 7.06 -4.99
N MET A 486 25.43 5.80 -5.45
CA MET A 486 26.60 4.98 -5.85
C MET A 486 27.64 4.71 -4.74
N GLY A 487 27.65 5.47 -3.65
CA GLY A 487 28.48 5.28 -2.46
C GLY A 487 27.77 4.66 -1.27
N VAL A 488 26.43 4.53 -1.34
CA VAL A 488 25.61 3.93 -0.29
C VAL A 488 24.57 2.98 -0.89
N TYR A 489 24.14 2.00 -0.11
CA TYR A 489 23.12 1.02 -0.45
C TYR A 489 21.97 1.06 0.56
N GLN A 490 20.77 0.75 0.11
CA GLN A 490 19.57 0.60 0.94
C GLN A 490 18.70 -0.53 0.42
N PHE A 491 17.84 -1.09 1.26
CA PHE A 491 16.79 -1.99 0.78
C PHE A 491 15.70 -1.22 0.06
N PHE A 492 15.16 -1.83 -1.00
CA PHE A 492 14.10 -1.23 -1.79
C PHE A 492 12.77 -1.12 -1.02
N HIS A 493 12.52 -2.07 -0.12
CA HIS A 493 11.35 -2.10 0.73
C HIS A 493 11.75 -2.39 2.17
N LEU A 494 11.30 -1.54 3.09
CA LEU A 494 11.72 -1.61 4.49
C LEU A 494 11.21 -2.87 5.20
N GLY A 495 10.06 -3.41 4.80
CA GLY A 495 9.55 -4.67 5.34
C GLY A 495 10.45 -5.86 5.00
N PHE A 496 11.10 -5.85 3.83
CA PHE A 496 12.08 -6.87 3.47
C PHE A 496 13.37 -6.76 4.29
N GLN A 497 13.83 -5.53 4.55
CA GLN A 497 14.96 -5.29 5.45
C GLN A 497 14.64 -5.76 6.87
N GLU A 498 13.48 -5.39 7.40
CA GLU A 498 13.03 -5.79 8.75
C GLU A 498 12.91 -7.32 8.87
N TYR A 499 12.37 -7.97 7.84
CA TYR A 499 12.29 -9.43 7.75
C TYR A 499 13.66 -10.11 7.69
N LEU A 500 14.60 -9.60 6.89
CA LEU A 500 15.95 -10.15 6.79
C LEU A 500 16.75 -9.92 8.09
N ALA A 501 16.59 -8.77 8.74
CA ALA A 501 17.18 -8.50 10.04
C ALA A 501 16.64 -9.48 11.11
N ALA A 502 15.33 -9.70 11.14
CA ALA A 502 14.70 -10.71 11.99
C ALA A 502 15.26 -12.12 11.73
N GLY A 503 15.45 -12.47 10.45
CA GLY A 503 16.06 -13.72 10.04
C GLY A 503 17.52 -13.89 10.47
N HIS A 504 18.29 -12.80 10.62
CA HIS A 504 19.68 -12.84 11.08
C HIS A 504 19.79 -13.22 12.57
N ALA A 505 18.81 -12.84 13.38
CA ALA A 505 18.74 -13.21 14.79
C ALA A 505 18.35 -14.69 14.99
N ARG A 506 17.63 -15.28 14.04
CA ARG A 506 17.15 -16.66 14.14
C ARG A 506 18.32 -17.65 14.28
N GLY A 507 18.27 -18.48 15.32
CA GLY A 507 19.26 -19.53 15.56
C GLY A 507 20.55 -19.06 16.23
N ASP A 508 20.66 -17.79 16.62
CA ASP A 508 21.80 -17.24 17.36
C ASP A 508 21.32 -16.59 18.67
N GLU A 509 21.52 -17.28 19.79
CA GLU A 509 21.10 -16.80 21.12
C GLU A 509 21.71 -15.43 21.48
N ARG A 510 22.94 -15.14 21.03
CA ARG A 510 23.58 -13.85 21.33
C ARG A 510 22.90 -12.71 20.59
N ARG A 511 22.49 -12.95 19.34
CA ARG A 511 21.74 -11.94 18.56
C ARG A 511 20.31 -11.77 19.06
N LEU A 512 19.64 -12.85 19.48
CA LEU A 512 18.34 -12.75 20.13
C LEU A 512 18.43 -11.93 21.43
N ALA A 513 19.47 -12.16 22.23
CA ALA A 513 19.75 -11.33 23.41
C ALA A 513 20.02 -9.88 23.07
N TRP A 514 20.81 -9.63 22.05
CA TRP A 514 21.02 -8.27 21.58
C TRP A 514 19.70 -7.62 21.13
N LEU A 515 18.87 -8.32 20.35
CA LEU A 515 17.58 -7.81 19.87
C LEU A 515 16.66 -7.43 21.02
N VAL A 516 16.57 -8.28 22.04
CA VAL A 516 15.79 -8.03 23.26
C VAL A 516 16.30 -6.80 24.01
N SER A 517 17.62 -6.60 24.07
CA SER A 517 18.23 -5.44 24.75
C SER A 517 17.89 -4.11 24.07
N ARG A 518 17.40 -4.15 22.82
CA ARG A 518 16.94 -2.98 22.05
C ARG A 518 15.44 -2.75 22.08
N LEU A 519 14.66 -3.54 22.83
CA LEU A 519 13.22 -3.31 22.92
C LEU A 519 12.92 -1.93 23.53
N GLY A 520 12.02 -1.19 22.89
CA GLY A 520 11.73 0.22 23.18
C GLY A 520 12.44 1.19 22.22
N ASP A 521 13.38 0.70 21.40
CA ASP A 521 13.83 1.42 20.21
C ASP A 521 12.90 1.11 19.03
N SER A 522 12.18 2.13 18.58
CA SER A 522 11.22 2.02 17.47
C SER A 522 11.78 1.37 16.20
N LYS A 523 13.10 1.44 15.96
CA LYS A 523 13.71 0.81 14.77
C LYS A 523 13.84 -0.71 14.87
N TRP A 524 13.71 -1.27 16.06
CA TRP A 524 13.83 -2.71 16.33
C TRP A 524 12.52 -3.39 16.70
N GLU A 525 11.43 -2.64 16.89
CA GLU A 525 10.10 -3.19 17.19
C GLU A 525 9.61 -4.16 16.11
N GLU A 526 9.63 -3.74 14.84
CA GLU A 526 9.16 -4.59 13.74
C GLU A 526 10.07 -5.81 13.49
N PRO A 527 11.42 -5.70 13.47
CA PRO A 527 12.29 -6.88 13.46
C PRO A 527 12.04 -7.85 14.63
N PHE A 528 11.71 -7.34 15.83
CA PHE A 528 11.35 -8.18 16.97
C PHE A 528 10.04 -8.94 16.74
N LEU A 529 8.99 -8.27 16.28
CA LEU A 529 7.70 -8.90 15.96
C LEU A 529 7.87 -9.98 14.89
N LEU A 530 8.58 -9.67 13.81
CA LEU A 530 8.84 -10.63 12.73
C LEU A 530 9.69 -11.81 13.20
N ALA A 531 10.69 -11.58 14.07
CA ALA A 531 11.53 -12.64 14.62
C ALA A 531 10.75 -13.59 15.51
N ALA A 532 9.82 -13.07 16.32
CA ALA A 532 8.94 -13.89 17.16
C ALA A 532 8.06 -14.84 16.33
N CYS A 533 7.73 -14.46 15.09
CA CYS A 533 6.94 -15.28 14.16
C CYS A 533 7.77 -16.27 13.32
N LEU A 534 9.11 -16.24 13.42
CA LEU A 534 9.96 -17.21 12.72
C LEU A 534 10.00 -18.54 13.47
N ASP A 535 9.92 -19.64 12.72
CA ASP A 535 10.00 -20.99 13.27
C ASP A 535 11.29 -21.17 14.10
N GLY A 536 11.13 -21.69 15.31
CA GLY A 536 12.22 -21.96 16.25
C GLY A 536 12.79 -20.74 16.99
N ALA A 537 12.38 -19.51 16.66
CA ALA A 537 12.91 -18.30 17.30
C ALA A 537 12.11 -17.84 18.52
N PHE A 538 10.80 -18.12 18.56
CA PHE A 538 9.89 -17.63 19.60
C PHE A 538 10.34 -17.97 21.02
N VAL A 539 10.61 -19.26 21.30
CA VAL A 539 10.96 -19.75 22.63
C VAL A 539 12.27 -19.13 23.14
N PRO A 540 13.39 -19.20 22.41
CA PRO A 540 14.63 -18.53 22.81
C PRO A 540 14.48 -17.01 22.98
N LEU A 541 13.72 -16.35 22.11
CA LEU A 541 13.48 -14.90 22.18
C LEU A 541 12.74 -14.53 23.47
N MET A 542 11.64 -15.23 23.81
CA MET A 542 10.86 -14.94 25.01
C MET A 542 11.63 -15.24 26.30
N ARG A 543 12.45 -16.29 26.31
CA ARG A 543 13.35 -16.59 27.44
C ARG A 543 14.27 -15.40 27.75
N GLU A 544 14.79 -14.77 26.70
CA GLU A 544 15.69 -13.65 26.84
C GLU A 544 14.97 -12.34 27.22
N VAL A 545 13.74 -12.10 26.74
CA VAL A 545 12.86 -11.01 27.20
C VAL A 545 12.69 -11.04 28.71
N VAL A 546 12.45 -12.22 29.26
CA VAL A 546 12.34 -12.39 30.71
C VAL A 546 13.68 -12.18 31.39
N LYS A 547 14.73 -12.88 30.93
CA LYS A 547 16.07 -12.85 31.55
C LYS A 547 16.61 -11.42 31.67
N GLN A 548 16.38 -10.59 30.66
CA GLN A 548 16.77 -9.18 30.65
C GLN A 548 15.78 -8.25 31.36
N LYS A 549 14.70 -8.79 31.95
CA LYS A 549 13.67 -8.05 32.69
C LYS A 549 12.92 -7.02 31.83
N MET A 550 12.83 -7.25 30.52
CA MET A 550 12.17 -6.32 29.59
C MET A 550 10.65 -6.44 29.59
N LEU A 551 10.12 -7.56 30.08
CA LEU A 551 8.70 -7.89 29.99
C LEU A 551 7.75 -6.83 30.59
N PRO A 552 7.97 -6.27 31.80
CA PRO A 552 7.07 -5.25 32.36
C PRO A 552 7.03 -3.97 31.51
N ALA A 553 8.20 -3.54 31.01
CA ALA A 553 8.34 -2.33 30.21
C ALA A 553 7.78 -2.49 28.79
N GLN A 554 7.88 -3.69 28.21
CA GLN A 554 7.60 -3.97 26.79
C GLN A 554 6.40 -4.89 26.59
N LYS A 555 5.50 -4.97 27.57
CA LYS A 555 4.34 -5.88 27.57
C LYS A 555 3.44 -5.76 26.33
N ASN A 556 3.25 -4.55 25.80
CA ASN A 556 2.40 -4.35 24.62
C ASN A 556 3.02 -4.97 23.36
N LEU A 557 4.33 -4.81 23.17
CA LEU A 557 5.06 -5.37 22.03
C LEU A 557 5.12 -6.90 22.13
N VAL A 558 5.34 -7.45 23.33
CA VAL A 558 5.27 -8.89 23.57
C VAL A 558 3.85 -9.42 23.31
N ARG A 559 2.82 -8.71 23.73
CA ARG A 559 1.42 -9.06 23.42
C ARG A 559 1.15 -9.10 21.91
N GLN A 560 1.59 -8.07 21.18
CA GLN A 560 1.49 -8.05 19.72
C GLN A 560 2.19 -9.26 19.09
N SER A 561 3.39 -9.62 19.56
CA SER A 561 4.08 -10.83 19.08
C SER A 561 3.28 -12.11 19.34
N LEU A 562 2.59 -12.23 20.48
CA LEU A 562 1.73 -13.37 20.79
C LEU A 562 0.49 -13.44 19.89
N ASP A 563 -0.05 -12.28 19.49
CA ASP A 563 -1.19 -12.20 18.59
C ASP A 563 -0.83 -12.59 17.14
N GLU A 564 0.43 -12.41 16.73
CA GLU A 564 0.92 -12.77 15.39
C GLU A 564 1.37 -14.24 15.26
N VAL A 565 1.69 -14.93 16.37
CA VAL A 565 2.18 -16.32 16.35
C VAL A 565 1.03 -17.32 16.19
N SER A 566 1.21 -18.31 15.30
CA SER A 566 0.24 -19.39 15.00
C SER A 566 -0.21 -20.20 16.20
N ARG A 567 0.78 -20.57 17.01
CA ARG A 567 0.66 -21.55 18.08
C ARG A 567 1.41 -21.02 19.27
N LEU A 568 0.65 -20.68 20.29
CA LEU A 568 1.18 -20.11 21.51
C LEU A 568 1.84 -21.24 22.32
N ASP A 569 3.16 -21.19 22.43
CA ASP A 569 3.95 -22.07 23.31
C ASP A 569 4.19 -21.35 24.65
N PRO A 570 3.53 -21.76 25.74
CA PRO A 570 3.71 -21.12 27.04
C PRO A 570 5.01 -21.54 27.74
N THR A 571 5.74 -22.53 27.22
CA THR A 571 6.89 -23.16 27.90
C THR A 571 7.93 -22.15 28.42
N PRO A 572 8.37 -21.13 27.64
CA PRO A 572 9.34 -20.15 28.15
C PRO A 572 8.85 -19.40 29.39
N PHE A 573 7.55 -19.08 29.42
CA PHE A 573 6.93 -18.36 30.53
C PHE A 573 6.69 -19.27 31.73
N ILE A 574 6.34 -20.53 31.49
CA ILE A 574 6.22 -21.56 32.54
C ILE A 574 7.57 -21.81 33.20
N GLU A 575 8.64 -22.04 32.44
CA GLU A 575 10.00 -22.27 32.97
C GLU A 575 10.44 -21.13 33.89
N VAL A 576 10.16 -19.89 33.47
CA VAL A 576 10.46 -18.68 34.24
C VAL A 576 9.64 -18.60 35.51
N LEU A 577 8.34 -18.89 35.43
CA LEU A 577 7.47 -18.94 36.60
C LEU A 577 7.97 -20.00 37.58
N GLU A 578 8.31 -21.20 37.10
CA GLU A 578 8.85 -22.29 37.90
C GLU A 578 10.21 -21.95 38.53
N GLU A 579 11.11 -21.28 37.80
CA GLU A 579 12.40 -20.82 38.34
C GLU A 579 12.20 -19.80 39.46
N CYS A 580 11.30 -18.84 39.25
CA CYS A 580 10.93 -17.86 40.28
C CYS A 580 10.33 -18.53 41.51
N VAL A 581 9.65 -19.67 41.35
CA VAL A 581 9.03 -20.47 42.42
C VAL A 581 10.04 -21.35 43.14
N ARG A 582 10.94 -22.03 42.41
CA ARG A 582 11.98 -22.90 42.98
C ARG A 582 12.98 -22.12 43.82
N ASN A 583 13.22 -20.86 43.48
CA ASN A 583 14.08 -19.96 44.24
C ASN A 583 13.37 -19.28 45.42
N LEU A 584 12.09 -19.58 45.69
CA LEU A 584 11.41 -19.15 46.91
C LEU A 584 11.97 -19.93 48.11
N PRO A 585 12.32 -19.27 49.22
CA PRO A 585 12.60 -19.96 50.47
C PRO A 585 11.40 -20.84 50.82
N THR A 586 11.63 -22.13 51.00
CA THR A 586 10.59 -23.09 51.40
C THR A 586 9.91 -22.54 52.65
N TRP A 587 8.67 -22.07 52.50
CA TRP A 587 7.89 -21.39 53.55
C TRP A 587 7.79 -22.20 54.85
N ARG A 588 7.93 -23.53 54.76
CA ARG A 588 7.94 -24.46 55.91
C ARG A 588 9.19 -24.37 56.79
N ARG A 589 10.28 -23.75 56.35
CA ARG A 589 11.48 -23.52 57.19
C ARG A 589 11.52 -22.12 57.82
N TRP A 590 10.62 -21.22 57.43
CA TRP A 590 10.69 -19.80 57.76
C TRP A 590 9.84 -19.37 58.97
N LEU A 591 8.82 -20.16 59.34
CA LEU A 591 8.05 -19.90 60.58
C LEU A 591 8.83 -20.18 61.87
N GLY A 592 10.04 -20.74 61.77
CA GLY A 592 10.85 -21.12 62.93
C GLY A 592 11.82 -20.04 63.43
N TRP A 593 12.39 -19.19 62.58
CA TRP A 593 13.54 -18.37 62.97
C TRP A 593 13.55 -16.97 62.33
N VAL A 594 13.41 -15.98 63.21
CA VAL A 594 14.14 -14.69 63.23
C VAL A 594 13.73 -13.59 62.24
N SER A 595 13.05 -12.61 62.83
CA SER A 595 13.22 -11.18 62.60
C SER A 595 14.59 -10.79 62.04
N GLY A 596 14.64 -10.40 60.76
CA GLY A 596 15.77 -9.67 60.20
C GLY A 596 16.79 -10.51 59.45
N ALA A 597 16.41 -11.07 58.30
CA ALA A 597 17.32 -11.26 57.16
C ALA A 597 16.55 -11.55 55.87
N SER A 598 17.04 -11.01 54.77
CA SER A 598 16.64 -11.23 53.37
C SER A 598 15.45 -10.42 52.83
N ARG A 599 15.75 -9.18 52.41
CA ARG A 599 15.04 -8.44 51.35
C ARG A 599 15.23 -9.03 49.94
N ASN A 600 15.87 -10.21 49.80
CA ASN A 600 16.36 -10.69 48.49
C ASN A 600 15.59 -11.88 47.88
N ALA A 601 14.47 -12.32 48.48
CA ALA A 601 13.86 -13.61 48.13
C ALA A 601 12.69 -13.58 47.12
N ALA A 602 12.35 -12.43 46.55
CA ALA A 602 11.41 -12.35 45.41
C ALA A 602 11.90 -11.29 44.42
N GLN A 603 12.87 -11.64 43.57
CA GLN A 603 13.52 -10.66 42.69
C GLN A 603 12.65 -10.11 41.54
N HIS A 604 11.41 -10.58 41.34
CA HIS A 604 10.66 -10.33 40.09
C HIS A 604 9.12 -10.18 40.18
N PRO A 605 8.51 -9.54 41.21
CA PRO A 605 7.04 -9.46 41.30
C PRO A 605 6.38 -8.81 40.08
N GLU A 606 7.05 -7.84 39.45
CA GLU A 606 6.55 -7.15 38.25
C GLU A 606 6.59 -8.03 36.99
N THR A 607 7.64 -8.85 36.83
CA THR A 607 7.75 -9.78 35.69
C THR A 607 6.64 -10.83 35.77
N ILE A 608 6.38 -11.40 36.94
CA ILE A 608 5.30 -12.38 37.11
C ILE A 608 3.93 -11.75 36.90
N ALA A 609 3.70 -10.54 37.41
CA ALA A 609 2.46 -9.80 37.14
C ALA A 609 2.28 -9.56 35.64
N ALA A 610 3.34 -9.20 34.91
CA ALA A 610 3.29 -9.00 33.47
C ALA A 610 3.01 -10.31 32.70
N ILE A 611 3.62 -11.44 33.09
CA ILE A 611 3.31 -12.76 32.50
C ILE A 611 1.82 -13.06 32.66
N PHE A 612 1.29 -12.93 33.88
CA PHE A 612 -0.12 -13.20 34.14
C PHE A 612 -1.03 -12.22 33.38
N GLU A 613 -0.68 -10.94 33.29
CA GLU A 613 -1.42 -9.96 32.50
C GLU A 613 -1.46 -10.32 31.01
N LEU A 614 -0.35 -10.79 30.42
CA LEU A 614 -0.25 -11.18 29.01
C LEU A 614 -1.17 -12.35 28.66
N PHE A 615 -1.23 -13.36 29.52
CA PHE A 615 -1.99 -14.58 29.23
C PHE A 615 -3.45 -14.53 29.67
N ARG A 616 -3.90 -13.47 30.34
CA ARG A 616 -5.21 -13.38 30.98
C ARG A 616 -6.39 -13.92 30.15
N PHE A 617 -6.43 -13.67 28.84
CA PHE A 617 -7.53 -14.08 27.96
C PHE A 617 -7.22 -15.26 27.02
N ARG A 618 -5.95 -15.68 26.91
CA ARG A 618 -5.50 -16.75 25.99
C ARG A 618 -4.60 -17.78 26.70
N ALA A 619 -4.71 -17.89 28.03
CA ALA A 619 -3.86 -18.75 28.84
C ALA A 619 -4.06 -20.22 28.48
N PRO A 620 -3.00 -20.94 28.05
CA PRO A 620 -3.08 -22.38 27.89
C PRO A 620 -3.37 -23.06 29.23
N THR A 621 -4.05 -24.22 29.21
CA THR A 621 -4.42 -24.99 30.41
C THR A 621 -3.26 -25.15 31.40
N ARG A 622 -2.07 -25.44 30.89
CA ARG A 622 -0.86 -25.63 31.70
C ARG A 622 -0.41 -24.36 32.45
N MET A 623 -0.62 -23.17 31.87
CA MET A 623 -0.37 -21.88 32.54
C MET A 623 -1.39 -21.61 33.64
N VAL A 624 -2.63 -22.06 33.45
CA VAL A 624 -3.71 -21.94 34.44
C VAL A 624 -3.43 -22.84 35.62
N GLU A 625 -3.11 -24.11 35.38
CA GLU A 625 -2.72 -25.09 36.42
C GLU A 625 -1.56 -24.56 37.28
N LEU A 626 -0.54 -23.98 36.64
CA LEU A 626 0.56 -23.36 37.36
C LEU A 626 0.10 -22.13 38.15
N ALA A 627 -0.71 -21.25 37.57
CA ALA A 627 -1.25 -20.08 38.27
C ALA A 627 -2.05 -20.50 39.53
N GLU A 628 -2.84 -21.57 39.46
CA GLU A 628 -3.58 -22.12 40.60
C GLU A 628 -2.67 -22.59 41.73
N GLN A 629 -1.56 -23.26 41.41
CA GLN A 629 -0.57 -23.69 42.41
C GLN A 629 0.09 -22.50 43.14
N LEU A 630 0.11 -21.32 42.50
CA LEU A 630 0.79 -20.13 42.99
C LEU A 630 -0.07 -19.23 43.88
N VAL A 631 -1.40 -19.40 43.84
CA VAL A 631 -2.40 -18.59 44.58
C VAL A 631 -2.17 -18.52 46.10
N GLY A 632 -1.42 -19.45 46.70
CA GLY A 632 -1.12 -19.45 48.14
C GLY A 632 0.26 -18.92 48.56
N HIS A 633 1.16 -18.61 47.63
CA HIS A 633 2.61 -18.53 47.92
C HIS A 633 3.26 -17.14 47.70
N TRP A 634 2.51 -16.14 47.23
CA TRP A 634 3.03 -14.85 46.74
C TRP A 634 2.44 -13.62 47.45
N ASN A 635 2.97 -12.41 47.18
CA ASN A 635 2.42 -11.17 47.74
C ASN A 635 1.02 -10.83 47.17
N ALA A 636 0.29 -9.92 47.83
CA ALA A 636 -1.10 -9.59 47.49
C ALA A 636 -1.31 -9.14 46.02
N GLN A 637 -0.35 -8.44 45.43
CA GLN A 637 -0.44 -7.95 44.05
C GLN A 637 -0.31 -9.10 43.04
N VAL A 638 0.67 -9.99 43.22
CA VAL A 638 0.85 -11.14 42.34
C VAL A 638 -0.25 -12.19 42.56
N GLN A 639 -0.71 -12.38 43.79
CA GLN A 639 -1.90 -13.17 44.08
C GLN A 639 -3.11 -12.63 43.33
N THR A 640 -3.30 -11.31 43.30
CA THR A 640 -4.40 -10.68 42.56
C THR A 640 -4.26 -10.91 41.04
N ALA A 641 -3.03 -10.85 40.50
CA ALA A 641 -2.78 -11.11 39.07
C ALA A 641 -2.96 -12.60 38.70
N ALA A 642 -2.46 -13.52 39.54
CA ALA A 642 -2.65 -14.96 39.39
C ALA A 642 -4.13 -15.33 39.53
N TRP A 643 -4.82 -14.81 40.55
CA TRP A 643 -6.27 -14.92 40.69
C TRP A 643 -7.00 -14.34 39.50
N ALA A 644 -6.54 -13.22 38.94
CA ALA A 644 -7.15 -12.67 37.73
C ALA A 644 -6.99 -13.62 36.54
N VAL A 645 -5.84 -14.28 36.36
CA VAL A 645 -5.66 -15.32 35.33
C VAL A 645 -6.51 -16.54 35.63
N VAL A 646 -6.54 -17.01 36.87
CA VAL A 646 -7.33 -18.17 37.30
C VAL A 646 -8.83 -17.91 37.21
N GLU A 647 -9.34 -16.75 37.63
CA GLU A 647 -10.74 -16.34 37.49
C GLU A 647 -11.12 -16.09 36.03
N THR A 648 -10.23 -15.48 35.24
CA THR A 648 -10.48 -15.32 33.80
C THR A 648 -10.41 -16.67 33.11
N ALA A 649 -9.55 -17.59 33.54
CA ALA A 649 -9.39 -18.92 32.98
C ALA A 649 -10.48 -19.90 33.45
N LYS A 650 -10.98 -19.80 34.68
CA LYS A 650 -12.16 -20.52 35.20
C LYS A 650 -13.44 -19.96 34.60
N GLY A 651 -13.50 -18.63 34.47
CA GLY A 651 -14.44 -17.94 33.59
C GLY A 651 -14.27 -18.39 32.14
N ALA A 652 -13.08 -18.84 31.72
CA ALA A 652 -12.84 -19.32 30.37
C ALA A 652 -13.16 -20.80 30.15
N THR A 653 -12.87 -21.69 31.09
CA THR A 653 -13.27 -23.08 30.99
C THR A 653 -14.79 -23.26 31.15
N MET A 654 -15.50 -22.33 31.81
CA MET A 654 -16.97 -22.35 31.86
C MET A 654 -17.69 -21.43 30.87
N ALA A 655 -17.07 -20.34 30.37
CA ALA A 655 -17.72 -19.42 29.42
C ALA A 655 -17.04 -19.34 28.04
N THR A 656 -15.78 -19.75 27.89
CA THR A 656 -14.98 -19.51 26.66
C THR A 656 -15.02 -20.67 25.67
N GLU A 657 -15.29 -21.92 26.08
CA GLU A 657 -15.56 -22.99 25.11
C GLU A 657 -16.90 -22.80 24.38
N GLN A 658 -17.87 -22.13 25.00
CA GLN A 658 -19.18 -21.86 24.40
C GLN A 658 -19.24 -20.47 23.73
N SER A 659 -18.64 -19.40 24.31
CA SER A 659 -18.72 -18.04 23.74
C SER A 659 -17.75 -17.78 22.58
N ILE A 660 -16.52 -18.32 22.60
CA ILE A 660 -15.57 -18.11 21.49
C ILE A 660 -15.99 -18.90 20.25
N ARG A 661 -16.72 -20.00 20.41
CA ARG A 661 -17.26 -20.78 19.28
C ARG A 661 -18.58 -20.24 18.71
N THR A 662 -19.34 -19.41 19.43
CA THR A 662 -20.73 -19.06 19.04
C THR A 662 -21.09 -17.57 19.01
N GLY A 663 -20.22 -16.65 19.47
CA GLY A 663 -20.49 -15.20 19.37
C GLY A 663 -21.62 -14.66 20.26
N VAL A 664 -22.11 -15.45 21.23
CA VAL A 664 -23.26 -15.10 22.09
C VAL A 664 -22.87 -14.16 23.26
N PRO A 665 -23.68 -13.15 23.61
CA PRO A 665 -23.43 -12.26 24.75
C PRO A 665 -23.41 -13.01 26.11
N PRO A 666 -22.68 -12.50 27.13
CA PRO A 666 -22.72 -13.06 28.48
C PRO A 666 -24.14 -13.23 29.01
N ALA A 667 -24.47 -14.42 29.54
CA ALA A 667 -25.83 -14.75 30.00
C ALA A 667 -26.26 -13.98 31.27
N ASN A 668 -25.32 -13.65 32.16
CA ASN A 668 -25.57 -12.89 33.39
C ASN A 668 -24.64 -11.67 33.50
N PRO A 669 -24.92 -10.60 32.74
CA PRO A 669 -24.04 -9.45 32.70
C PRO A 669 -24.23 -8.46 33.85
N GLN A 670 -23.12 -7.87 34.28
CA GLN A 670 -23.08 -6.83 35.31
C GLN A 670 -23.33 -5.44 34.70
N PRO A 671 -23.93 -4.48 35.44
CA PRO A 671 -24.10 -3.11 34.95
C PRO A 671 -22.78 -2.50 34.43
N LYS A 672 -22.82 -1.89 33.24
CA LYS A 672 -21.64 -1.33 32.55
C LYS A 672 -20.58 -2.35 32.11
N GLN A 673 -20.87 -3.65 32.21
CA GLN A 673 -20.02 -4.67 31.61
C GLN A 673 -19.91 -4.43 30.11
N ARG A 674 -18.70 -4.58 29.57
CA ARG A 674 -18.46 -4.50 28.14
C ARG A 674 -18.41 -5.89 27.53
N TRP A 675 -18.93 -6.02 26.33
CA TRP A 675 -18.85 -7.21 25.50
C TRP A 675 -18.47 -6.76 24.10
N ARG A 676 -17.40 -7.34 23.55
CA ARG A 676 -17.03 -7.10 22.16
C ARG A 676 -17.48 -8.30 21.34
N GLU A 677 -18.41 -8.06 20.43
CA GLU A 677 -18.88 -9.11 19.53
C GLU A 677 -17.73 -9.50 18.57
N PRO A 678 -17.40 -10.80 18.44
CA PRO A 678 -16.15 -11.23 17.81
C PRO A 678 -16.12 -11.16 16.28
N THR A 679 -17.26 -11.21 15.60
CA THR A 679 -17.35 -11.32 14.13
C THR A 679 -17.28 -9.95 13.44
N LEU A 680 -18.06 -9.00 13.95
CA LEU A 680 -18.12 -7.62 13.48
C LEU A 680 -17.22 -6.69 14.30
N GLY A 681 -16.76 -7.14 15.48
CA GLY A 681 -15.82 -6.39 16.31
C GLY A 681 -16.47 -5.22 17.06
N ILE A 682 -17.80 -5.24 17.22
CA ILE A 682 -18.59 -4.16 17.81
C ILE A 682 -18.50 -4.18 19.32
N ASP A 683 -18.14 -3.06 19.93
CA ASP A 683 -18.17 -2.89 21.37
C ASP A 683 -19.58 -2.57 21.86
N PHE A 684 -20.09 -3.42 22.74
CA PHE A 684 -21.35 -3.25 23.44
C PHE A 684 -21.13 -3.00 24.94
N VAL A 685 -22.11 -2.35 25.56
CA VAL A 685 -22.19 -2.21 27.01
C VAL A 685 -23.55 -2.66 27.53
N TRP A 686 -23.55 -3.36 28.67
CA TRP A 686 -24.77 -3.83 29.31
C TRP A 686 -25.50 -2.70 30.04
N VAL A 687 -26.77 -2.54 29.70
CA VAL A 687 -27.72 -1.63 30.35
C VAL A 687 -28.73 -2.50 31.12
N PRO A 688 -28.76 -2.41 32.46
CA PRO A 688 -29.61 -3.29 33.28
C PRO A 688 -31.09 -2.88 33.23
N PRO A 689 -32.04 -3.82 33.43
CA PRO A 689 -33.45 -3.50 33.55
C PRO A 689 -33.68 -2.52 34.70
N ALA A 690 -34.55 -1.54 34.49
CA ALA A 690 -34.92 -0.56 35.51
C ALA A 690 -36.19 0.20 35.13
N THR A 691 -36.75 0.89 36.12
CA THR A 691 -37.68 1.99 35.89
C THR A 691 -36.93 3.31 35.86
N PHE A 692 -37.11 4.09 34.79
CA PHE A 692 -36.57 5.44 34.66
C PHE A 692 -37.67 6.42 34.24
N TRP A 693 -37.38 7.71 34.33
CA TRP A 693 -38.31 8.75 33.87
C TRP A 693 -37.91 9.21 32.46
N MET A 694 -38.81 9.01 31.52
CA MET A 694 -38.65 9.40 30.12
C MET A 694 -39.31 10.77 29.88
N GLY A 695 -38.66 11.63 29.09
CA GLY A 695 -39.18 12.96 28.75
C GLY A 695 -38.67 14.08 29.67
N SER A 696 -39.27 15.26 29.53
CA SER A 696 -38.93 16.47 30.29
C SER A 696 -40.18 17.32 30.54
N SER A 697 -40.09 18.35 31.38
CA SER A 697 -41.16 19.35 31.55
C SER A 697 -40.58 20.76 31.45
N SER A 698 -41.24 21.67 30.72
CA SER A 698 -40.86 23.10 30.76
C SER A 698 -41.51 23.88 31.89
N VAL A 699 -42.34 23.23 32.72
CA VAL A 699 -43.04 23.89 33.82
C VAL A 699 -42.13 23.94 35.04
N LYS A 700 -41.75 25.17 35.43
CA LYS A 700 -40.87 25.39 36.58
C LYS A 700 -41.49 24.82 37.85
N GLY A 701 -40.73 23.98 38.55
CA GLY A 701 -41.16 23.30 39.78
C GLY A 701 -41.70 21.87 39.57
N GLN A 702 -41.93 21.44 38.33
CA GLN A 702 -42.25 20.04 38.03
C GLN A 702 -40.99 19.16 37.98
N ARG A 703 -41.17 17.85 38.17
CA ARG A 703 -40.09 16.86 38.10
C ARG A 703 -39.44 16.88 36.71
N PHE A 704 -38.11 16.81 36.67
CA PHE A 704 -37.31 16.91 35.43
C PHE A 704 -37.57 18.20 34.62
N TYR A 705 -37.69 19.32 35.34
CA TYR A 705 -37.78 20.65 34.74
C TYR A 705 -36.58 20.94 33.82
N ASP A 706 -36.90 21.25 32.57
CA ASP A 706 -36.02 21.73 31.54
C ASP A 706 -36.70 22.90 30.81
N LYS A 707 -36.22 24.12 31.07
CA LYS A 707 -36.73 25.33 30.43
C LYS A 707 -36.69 25.29 28.89
N ASP A 708 -35.81 24.47 28.32
CA ASP A 708 -35.62 24.34 26.87
C ASP A 708 -36.35 23.11 26.32
N GLY A 709 -37.12 22.39 27.15
CA GLY A 709 -37.90 21.20 26.80
C GLY A 709 -38.97 21.51 25.77
N MET A 710 -39.07 20.69 24.73
CA MET A 710 -40.08 20.83 23.68
C MET A 710 -41.40 20.14 24.07
N PRO A 711 -42.56 20.59 23.57
CA PRO A 711 -43.86 20.00 23.91
C PRO A 711 -43.98 18.49 23.63
N ASN A 712 -43.27 17.98 22.62
CA ASN A 712 -43.21 16.57 22.25
C ASN A 712 -42.36 15.69 23.21
N GLU A 713 -41.80 16.29 24.25
CA GLU A 713 -41.06 15.63 25.34
C GLU A 713 -41.90 15.54 26.62
N TRP A 714 -43.08 16.16 26.65
CA TRP A 714 -43.89 16.30 27.85
C TRP A 714 -45.05 15.29 27.88
N PRO A 715 -45.58 15.01 29.08
CA PRO A 715 -44.96 15.17 30.38
C PRO A 715 -43.93 14.07 30.64
N PRO A 716 -42.99 14.30 31.58
CA PRO A 716 -42.10 13.25 31.99
C PRO A 716 -42.91 12.16 32.73
N HIS A 717 -42.65 10.90 32.40
CA HIS A 717 -43.43 9.76 32.91
C HIS A 717 -42.54 8.55 33.18
N PRO A 718 -42.93 7.64 34.10
CA PRO A 718 -42.15 6.45 34.39
C PRO A 718 -42.27 5.42 33.27
N VAL A 719 -41.14 4.85 32.88
CA VAL A 719 -41.01 3.74 31.94
C VAL A 719 -40.20 2.63 32.60
N THR A 720 -40.71 1.40 32.57
CA THR A 720 -40.04 0.20 33.07
C THR A 720 -39.55 -0.63 31.90
N LEU A 721 -38.23 -0.84 31.84
CA LEU A 721 -37.62 -1.83 30.96
C LEU A 721 -37.44 -3.12 31.75
N THR A 722 -38.18 -4.18 31.40
CA THR A 722 -38.22 -5.42 32.20
C THR A 722 -36.99 -6.28 31.98
N GLN A 723 -36.35 -6.13 30.82
CA GLN A 723 -35.12 -6.83 30.46
C GLN A 723 -33.98 -5.84 30.23
N GLY A 724 -32.78 -6.24 30.63
CA GLY A 724 -31.58 -5.54 30.22
C GLY A 724 -31.22 -5.86 28.78
N TYR A 725 -30.36 -5.04 28.20
CA TYR A 725 -29.93 -5.18 26.82
C TYR A 725 -28.50 -4.69 26.67
N TRP A 726 -27.83 -5.19 25.64
CA TRP A 726 -26.54 -4.69 25.22
C TRP A 726 -26.79 -3.56 24.21
N ILE A 727 -26.12 -2.42 24.36
CA ILE A 727 -26.18 -1.33 23.37
C ILE A 727 -24.77 -1.04 22.85
N SER A 728 -24.63 -0.78 21.55
CA SER A 728 -23.33 -0.45 20.97
C SER A 728 -22.82 0.85 21.58
N VAL A 729 -21.54 0.85 21.98
CA VAL A 729 -20.90 1.99 22.66
C VAL A 729 -20.92 3.22 21.76
N PHE A 730 -20.77 3.03 20.45
CA PHE A 730 -20.75 4.06 19.43
C PHE A 730 -21.85 3.82 18.38
N PRO A 731 -22.22 4.86 17.59
CA PRO A 731 -22.95 4.68 16.34
C PRO A 731 -22.22 3.72 15.41
N ILE A 732 -22.99 3.04 14.54
CA ILE A 732 -22.41 2.19 13.50
C ILE A 732 -21.57 3.06 12.56
N THR A 733 -20.35 2.61 12.31
CA THR A 733 -19.36 3.36 11.52
C THR A 733 -19.49 3.06 10.02
N ASN A 734 -18.91 3.91 9.17
CA ASN A 734 -18.80 3.63 7.73
C ASN A 734 -18.16 2.27 7.44
N GLU A 735 -17.13 1.84 8.18
CA GLU A 735 -16.48 0.53 7.99
C GLU A 735 -17.45 -0.64 8.22
N LEU A 736 -18.14 -0.65 9.37
CA LEU A 736 -19.16 -1.63 9.71
C LEU A 736 -20.36 -1.65 8.74
N TYR A 737 -20.79 -0.49 8.25
CA TYR A 737 -21.87 -0.41 7.26
C TYR A 737 -21.40 -0.87 5.88
N GLN A 738 -20.16 -0.58 5.49
CA GLN A 738 -19.60 -1.05 4.23
C GLN A 738 -19.52 -2.58 4.17
N ARG A 739 -19.21 -3.25 5.29
CA ARG A 739 -19.28 -4.72 5.37
C ARG A 739 -20.67 -5.25 5.03
N PHE A 740 -21.75 -4.62 5.51
CA PHE A 740 -23.12 -4.98 5.13
C PHE A 740 -23.38 -4.81 3.63
N THR A 741 -22.88 -3.73 3.02
CA THR A 741 -23.06 -3.51 1.57
C THR A 741 -22.35 -4.56 0.72
N VAL A 742 -21.14 -4.98 1.14
CA VAL A 742 -20.30 -5.93 0.41
C VAL A 742 -20.72 -7.38 0.66
N GLU A 743 -20.99 -7.74 1.92
CA GLU A 743 -21.26 -9.12 2.35
C GLU A 743 -22.77 -9.44 2.37
N GLY A 744 -23.63 -8.44 2.59
CA GLY A 744 -25.06 -8.59 2.77
C GLY A 744 -25.93 -8.13 1.60
N GLY A 745 -25.34 -7.55 0.55
CA GLY A 745 -26.05 -7.01 -0.61
C GLY A 745 -26.84 -5.72 -0.30
N GLY A 746 -26.49 -5.02 0.77
CA GLY A 746 -27.15 -3.78 1.20
C GLY A 746 -26.87 -2.58 0.28
N VAL A 747 -27.76 -1.59 0.31
CA VAL A 747 -27.59 -0.35 -0.46
C VAL A 747 -26.47 0.51 0.15
N PRO A 748 -25.49 0.99 -0.64
CA PRO A 748 -24.46 1.92 -0.17
C PRO A 748 -25.06 3.17 0.47
N ALA A 749 -24.48 3.59 1.59
CA ALA A 749 -24.89 4.81 2.28
C ALA A 749 -24.56 6.05 1.42
N LEU A 750 -25.43 7.07 1.43
CA LEU A 750 -25.23 8.28 0.62
C LEU A 750 -23.92 9.01 0.97
N CYS A 751 -23.43 8.88 2.22
CA CYS A 751 -22.16 9.44 2.65
C CYS A 751 -20.94 8.96 1.84
N THR A 752 -21.02 7.76 1.23
CA THR A 752 -19.89 7.15 0.50
C THR A 752 -19.49 7.92 -0.76
N VAL A 753 -20.40 8.74 -1.30
CA VAL A 753 -20.17 9.59 -2.49
C VAL A 753 -19.41 10.87 -2.14
N TYR A 754 -19.36 11.25 -0.85
CA TYR A 754 -18.75 12.50 -0.40
C TYR A 754 -17.51 12.23 0.45
N ASN A 755 -16.33 12.63 -0.04
CA ASN A 755 -15.04 12.41 0.63
C ASN A 755 -14.95 12.91 2.09
N ARG A 756 -15.82 13.84 2.52
CA ARG A 756 -15.85 14.34 3.90
C ARG A 756 -16.60 13.43 4.87
N PHE A 757 -17.43 12.52 4.37
CA PHE A 757 -18.34 11.69 5.17
C PHE A 757 -18.02 10.19 5.10
N ASN A 758 -16.92 9.80 4.44
CA ASN A 758 -16.60 8.40 4.13
C ASN A 758 -15.40 7.84 4.92
N HIS A 759 -14.91 8.52 5.96
CA HIS A 759 -13.84 7.98 6.80
C HIS A 759 -14.34 6.76 7.58
N ASN A 760 -13.55 5.68 7.63
CA ASN A 760 -13.94 4.39 8.22
C ASN A 760 -14.57 4.49 9.61
N MET A 761 -13.95 5.26 10.50
CA MET A 761 -14.38 5.43 11.89
C MET A 761 -15.34 6.60 12.12
N GLN A 762 -15.81 7.30 11.08
CA GLN A 762 -16.96 8.20 11.22
C GLN A 762 -18.24 7.37 11.33
N PRO A 763 -19.27 7.87 12.05
CA PRO A 763 -20.61 7.28 11.96
C PRO A 763 -21.06 7.23 10.51
N VAL A 764 -21.73 6.13 10.13
CA VAL A 764 -22.41 6.07 8.84
C VAL A 764 -23.54 7.10 8.82
N THR A 765 -23.66 7.85 7.72
CA THR A 765 -24.75 8.80 7.51
C THR A 765 -25.39 8.67 6.13
N GLY A 766 -26.59 9.23 5.96
CA GLY A 766 -27.30 9.14 4.68
C GLY A 766 -27.87 7.74 4.41
N VAL A 767 -28.26 7.05 5.48
CA VAL A 767 -28.93 5.75 5.47
C VAL A 767 -30.39 5.92 5.86
N THR A 768 -31.28 5.17 5.19
CA THR A 768 -32.70 5.13 5.53
C THR A 768 -32.94 4.32 6.80
N TRP A 769 -34.16 4.40 7.35
CA TRP A 769 -34.54 3.54 8.47
C TRP A 769 -34.55 2.06 8.06
N GLU A 770 -35.04 1.76 6.85
CA GLU A 770 -35.06 0.40 6.29
C GLU A 770 -33.65 -0.16 6.07
N ASP A 771 -32.70 0.67 5.65
CA ASP A 771 -31.28 0.29 5.52
C ASP A 771 -30.71 -0.15 6.87
N ALA A 772 -30.98 0.64 7.92
CA ALA A 772 -30.51 0.36 9.28
C ALA A 772 -31.13 -0.93 9.84
N GLN A 773 -32.42 -1.20 9.57
CA GLN A 773 -33.08 -2.46 9.92
C GLN A 773 -32.49 -3.66 9.16
N GLN A 774 -32.26 -3.53 7.85
CA GLN A 774 -31.63 -4.58 7.06
C GLN A 774 -30.21 -4.86 7.53
N TRP A 775 -29.47 -3.82 7.92
CA TRP A 775 -28.15 -3.96 8.54
C TRP A 775 -28.24 -4.80 9.82
N CYS A 776 -29.20 -4.51 10.73
CA CYS A 776 -29.40 -5.30 11.96
C CYS A 776 -29.71 -6.78 11.67
N GLN A 777 -30.58 -7.04 10.69
CA GLN A 777 -30.93 -8.41 10.28
C GLN A 777 -29.73 -9.15 9.67
N TRP A 778 -28.97 -8.48 8.79
CA TRP A 778 -27.75 -9.03 8.22
C TRP A 778 -26.71 -9.30 9.30
N ALA A 779 -26.46 -8.33 10.19
CA ALA A 779 -25.50 -8.47 11.28
C ALA A 779 -25.86 -9.65 12.18
N THR A 780 -27.15 -9.87 12.46
CA THR A 780 -27.62 -11.03 13.23
C THR A 780 -27.24 -12.35 12.55
N ARG A 781 -27.45 -12.45 11.23
CA ARG A 781 -27.07 -13.63 10.45
C ARG A 781 -25.54 -13.79 10.35
N ALA A 782 -24.83 -12.70 10.09
CA ALA A 782 -23.38 -12.68 9.86
C ALA A 782 -22.61 -13.09 11.12
N THR A 783 -23.09 -12.69 12.29
CA THR A 783 -22.50 -13.04 13.60
C THR A 783 -22.85 -14.45 14.08
N GLY A 784 -23.80 -15.13 13.42
CA GLY A 784 -24.24 -16.46 13.83
C GLY A 784 -24.86 -16.49 15.24
N LEU A 785 -25.40 -15.37 15.72
CA LEU A 785 -26.01 -15.28 17.05
C LEU A 785 -27.07 -16.37 17.22
N LEU A 786 -26.92 -17.19 18.26
CA LEU A 786 -27.89 -18.23 18.59
C LEU A 786 -29.16 -17.60 19.16
N ILE A 787 -30.31 -18.13 18.74
CA ILE A 787 -31.61 -17.82 19.34
C ILE A 787 -31.47 -18.03 20.86
N PRO A 788 -31.89 -17.04 21.68
CA PRO A 788 -32.78 -15.95 21.34
C PRO A 788 -32.12 -14.60 20.96
N TRP A 789 -30.79 -14.49 20.89
CA TRP A 789 -30.14 -13.19 20.67
C TRP A 789 -30.22 -12.70 19.23
N HIS A 790 -30.44 -11.39 19.04
CA HIS A 790 -30.39 -10.72 17.75
C HIS A 790 -29.99 -9.26 17.90
N PHE A 791 -29.56 -8.63 16.80
CA PHE A 791 -29.41 -7.19 16.72
C PHE A 791 -30.69 -6.50 16.26
N ASP A 792 -30.94 -5.33 16.82
CA ASP A 792 -32.05 -4.46 16.41
C ASP A 792 -31.68 -2.98 16.63
N LEU A 793 -32.49 -2.08 16.09
CA LEU A 793 -32.46 -0.67 16.47
C LEU A 793 -32.95 -0.52 17.92
N PRO A 794 -32.37 0.39 18.72
CA PRO A 794 -32.90 0.69 20.04
C PRO A 794 -34.35 1.18 19.92
N THR A 795 -35.20 0.77 20.86
CA THR A 795 -36.42 1.55 21.11
C THR A 795 -36.04 2.91 21.65
N GLU A 796 -36.93 3.87 21.48
CA GLU A 796 -36.68 5.23 21.92
C GLU A 796 -36.51 5.34 23.44
N ALA A 797 -37.23 4.50 24.19
CA ALA A 797 -37.05 4.38 25.63
C ALA A 797 -35.69 3.74 25.98
N GLN A 798 -35.27 2.69 25.27
CA GLN A 798 -33.94 2.10 25.45
C GLN A 798 -32.83 3.12 25.16
N TRP A 799 -32.98 3.93 24.12
CA TRP A 799 -32.01 4.97 23.78
C TRP A 799 -31.94 6.05 24.88
N GLU A 800 -33.09 6.61 25.30
CA GLU A 800 -33.09 7.67 26.30
C GLU A 800 -32.59 7.17 27.65
N TYR A 801 -32.95 5.94 28.05
CA TYR A 801 -32.42 5.33 29.26
C TYR A 801 -30.91 5.16 29.18
N ALA A 802 -30.38 4.64 28.07
CA ALA A 802 -28.94 4.48 27.88
C ALA A 802 -28.18 5.82 27.94
N ALA A 803 -28.81 6.92 27.49
CA ALA A 803 -28.24 8.27 27.56
C ALA A 803 -28.33 8.88 28.97
N ARG A 804 -29.50 8.78 29.60
CA ARG A 804 -29.89 9.53 30.80
C ARG A 804 -29.64 8.77 32.11
N GLY A 805 -29.77 7.45 32.11
CA GLY A 805 -29.89 6.68 33.35
C GLY A 805 -31.18 7.01 34.12
N THR A 806 -31.18 6.79 35.44
CA THR A 806 -32.37 6.95 36.29
C THR A 806 -32.45 8.29 37.04
N ASP A 807 -31.41 9.12 36.96
CA ASP A 807 -31.27 10.34 37.77
C ASP A 807 -31.83 11.61 37.11
N GLY A 808 -32.34 11.51 35.88
CA GLY A 808 -33.00 12.62 35.22
C GLY A 808 -32.09 13.70 34.65
N ARG A 809 -30.81 13.40 34.41
CA ARG A 809 -29.87 14.35 33.79
C ARG A 809 -30.34 14.88 32.43
N LYS A 810 -29.99 16.13 32.12
CA LYS A 810 -30.32 16.83 30.87
C LYS A 810 -29.45 16.37 29.69
N TYR A 811 -28.19 16.06 29.93
CA TYR A 811 -27.22 15.55 28.95
C TYR A 811 -26.59 14.25 29.45
N PRO A 812 -25.98 13.42 28.58
CA PRO A 812 -25.42 12.13 29.01
C PRO A 812 -24.41 12.23 30.16
N TRP A 813 -23.63 13.32 30.18
CA TRP A 813 -22.64 13.63 31.21
C TRP A 813 -23.17 14.42 32.42
N GLY A 814 -24.49 14.65 32.51
CA GLY A 814 -25.11 15.41 33.61
C GLY A 814 -25.81 16.70 33.17
N ASN A 815 -26.00 17.64 34.10
CA ASN A 815 -26.78 18.88 33.87
C ASN A 815 -25.94 20.09 33.44
N ARG A 816 -24.61 19.90 33.27
CA ARG A 816 -23.72 20.99 32.81
C ARG A 816 -23.91 21.21 31.32
N ARG A 817 -23.85 22.49 30.90
CA ARG A 817 -23.98 22.88 29.48
C ARG A 817 -23.00 22.11 28.57
N PRO A 818 -23.37 21.87 27.30
CA PRO A 818 -22.48 21.26 26.32
C PRO A 818 -21.21 22.08 26.08
N THR A 819 -20.12 21.38 25.79
CA THR A 819 -18.83 21.95 25.41
C THR A 819 -18.27 21.10 24.29
N GLN A 820 -17.40 21.66 23.45
CA GLN A 820 -16.75 20.91 22.37
C GLN A 820 -15.88 19.73 22.86
N LYS A 821 -15.54 19.64 24.16
CA LYS A 821 -14.86 18.48 24.76
C LYS A 821 -15.78 17.28 25.03
N ARG A 822 -17.10 17.52 25.12
CA ARG A 822 -18.12 16.52 25.53
C ARG A 822 -19.03 16.07 24.40
N ALA A 823 -19.15 16.86 23.34
CA ALA A 823 -20.03 16.59 22.21
C ALA A 823 -19.50 17.25 20.94
N ILE A 824 -19.85 16.70 19.79
CA ILE A 824 -19.59 17.25 18.45
C ILE A 824 -20.87 17.93 17.97
N TRP A 825 -20.89 19.25 17.89
CA TRP A 825 -22.09 20.04 17.55
C TRP A 825 -21.73 21.46 17.07
N GLY A 826 -22.69 22.17 16.48
CA GLY A 826 -22.58 23.59 16.12
C GLY A 826 -21.62 23.89 14.98
N ARG A 827 -21.47 22.96 14.05
CA ARG A 827 -20.55 23.04 12.90
C ARG A 827 -21.21 23.55 11.63
N ASP A 828 -20.42 24.11 10.73
CA ASP A 828 -20.89 24.58 9.42
C ASP A 828 -21.11 23.41 8.46
N PHE A 829 -22.38 23.14 8.14
CA PHE A 829 -22.80 22.10 7.23
C PHE A 829 -22.09 22.13 5.86
N ARG A 830 -21.71 23.32 5.37
CA ARG A 830 -21.16 23.49 4.02
C ARG A 830 -19.74 22.95 3.89
N ILE A 831 -18.94 23.08 4.95
CA ILE A 831 -17.49 22.83 4.91
C ILE A 831 -17.01 21.81 5.94
N GLU A 832 -17.78 21.52 6.98
CA GLU A 832 -17.44 20.53 8.02
C GLU A 832 -18.21 19.20 7.84
N GLN A 833 -18.05 18.28 8.78
CA GLN A 833 -18.54 16.89 8.73
C GLN A 833 -18.67 16.26 10.14
N PRO A 834 -19.31 15.07 10.27
CA PRO A 834 -19.18 14.22 11.46
C PRO A 834 -17.71 13.93 11.79
N GLU A 835 -17.39 13.70 13.06
CA GLU A 835 -16.03 13.24 13.44
C GLU A 835 -15.99 11.74 13.70
N ILE A 836 -14.76 11.24 13.79
CA ILE A 836 -14.45 9.91 14.27
C ILE A 836 -15.12 9.69 15.65
N ILE A 837 -15.77 8.53 15.78
CA ILE A 837 -16.43 8.09 17.01
C ILE A 837 -15.46 8.05 18.20
N GLY A 838 -15.95 8.31 19.40
CA GLY A 838 -15.16 8.16 20.64
C GLY A 838 -14.05 9.17 20.87
N THR A 839 -14.00 10.24 20.08
CA THR A 839 -13.07 11.36 20.29
C THR A 839 -13.49 12.26 21.45
N ARG A 840 -14.71 12.10 22.00
CA ARG A 840 -15.26 12.88 23.12
C ARG A 840 -15.58 12.01 24.36
N PRO A 841 -14.59 11.31 24.96
CA PRO A 841 -14.85 10.39 26.06
C PRO A 841 -15.38 11.06 27.33
N SER A 842 -15.23 12.38 27.47
CA SER A 842 -15.82 13.15 28.58
C SER A 842 -17.32 13.38 28.44
N GLY A 843 -17.91 12.99 27.30
CA GLY A 843 -19.34 13.02 27.00
C GLY A 843 -20.11 11.74 27.32
N LYS A 844 -19.45 10.73 27.93
CA LYS A 844 -20.05 9.44 28.25
C LYS A 844 -21.35 9.53 29.04
N SER A 845 -22.29 8.66 28.69
CA SER A 845 -23.50 8.39 29.46
C SER A 845 -23.16 7.72 30.81
N PRO A 846 -24.09 7.64 31.78
CA PRO A 846 -23.82 6.96 33.05
C PRO A 846 -23.46 5.48 32.89
N PHE A 847 -23.89 4.85 31.80
CA PHE A 847 -23.57 3.46 31.47
C PHE A 847 -22.26 3.33 30.67
N GLY A 848 -21.67 4.44 30.23
CA GLY A 848 -20.42 4.44 29.46
C GLY A 848 -20.62 4.40 27.94
N VAL A 849 -21.84 4.68 27.47
CA VAL A 849 -22.16 4.84 26.04
C VAL A 849 -21.67 6.21 25.57
N GLU A 850 -21.05 6.27 24.40
CA GLU A 850 -20.43 7.46 23.84
C GLU A 850 -21.23 8.02 22.66
N ASP A 851 -20.99 9.29 22.34
CA ASP A 851 -21.63 10.02 21.24
C ASP A 851 -23.17 10.01 21.29
N MET A 852 -23.77 9.84 22.48
CA MET A 852 -25.23 9.91 22.70
C MET A 852 -25.79 11.35 22.59
N ALA A 853 -24.94 12.35 22.33
CA ALA A 853 -25.31 13.75 22.22
C ALA A 853 -24.38 14.44 21.23
N GLY A 854 -24.84 14.64 20.01
CA GLY A 854 -24.05 15.19 18.90
C GLY A 854 -23.50 14.11 17.98
N ASN A 855 -22.59 14.52 17.09
CA ASN A 855 -22.07 13.72 15.99
C ASN A 855 -23.16 13.38 14.95
N VAL A 856 -24.13 12.50 15.22
CA VAL A 856 -25.22 12.17 14.28
C VAL A 856 -26.54 11.94 14.99
N TRP A 857 -27.65 12.23 14.30
CA TRP A 857 -28.96 11.69 14.67
C TRP A 857 -28.96 10.17 14.50
N GLU A 858 -29.76 9.47 15.31
CA GLU A 858 -29.80 8.02 15.27
C GLU A 858 -31.23 7.50 15.18
N TRP A 859 -31.44 6.61 14.21
CA TRP A 859 -32.71 5.91 14.02
C TRP A 859 -33.08 5.05 15.24
N CYS A 860 -34.33 5.17 15.70
CA CYS A 860 -34.96 4.26 16.66
C CYS A 860 -36.01 3.38 15.99
N LYS A 861 -36.39 2.27 16.64
CA LYS A 861 -37.41 1.34 16.14
C LYS A 861 -38.82 1.94 16.06
N ASP A 862 -39.10 2.90 16.93
CA ASP A 862 -40.41 3.51 17.14
C ASP A 862 -40.90 4.34 15.94
N LYS A 863 -42.21 4.29 15.70
CA LYS A 863 -42.93 5.32 14.95
C LYS A 863 -43.00 6.59 15.80
N TRP A 864 -42.76 7.71 15.15
CA TRP A 864 -42.76 9.03 15.78
C TRP A 864 -44.18 9.43 16.23
N THR A 865 -44.31 9.95 17.46
CA THR A 865 -45.52 10.65 17.93
C THR A 865 -45.13 11.94 18.65
N ALA A 866 -45.87 13.02 18.34
CA ALA A 866 -45.63 14.35 18.89
C ALA A 866 -46.41 14.62 20.19
N HIS A 867 -47.52 13.91 20.45
CA HIS A 867 -48.46 14.28 21.53
C HIS A 867 -48.94 13.11 22.39
N ASP A 868 -48.67 11.85 22.02
CA ASP A 868 -49.26 10.68 22.67
C ASP A 868 -48.25 9.87 23.51
N LEU A 869 -47.17 10.50 23.98
CA LEU A 869 -46.17 9.84 24.83
C LEU A 869 -46.78 9.21 26.08
N GLU A 870 -47.83 9.83 26.63
CA GLU A 870 -48.54 9.31 27.79
C GLU A 870 -49.38 8.06 27.52
N GLN A 871 -49.79 7.87 26.26
CA GLN A 871 -50.65 6.77 25.83
C GLN A 871 -49.83 5.53 25.44
N LEU A 872 -48.51 5.66 25.32
CA LEU A 872 -47.63 4.51 25.08
C LEU A 872 -47.58 3.60 26.32
N PRO A 873 -47.42 2.27 26.13
CA PRO A 873 -47.22 1.33 27.22
C PRO A 873 -46.11 1.80 28.17
N ARG A 874 -46.32 1.69 29.48
CA ARG A 874 -45.29 2.06 30.48
C ARG A 874 -44.24 0.96 30.69
N ILE A 875 -44.50 -0.24 30.19
CA ILE A 875 -43.63 -1.41 30.33
C ILE A 875 -43.13 -1.77 28.92
N ASP A 876 -41.80 -1.79 28.75
CA ASP A 876 -41.10 -2.04 27.47
C ASP A 876 -41.71 -1.32 26.24
N PRO A 877 -41.91 0.02 26.27
CA PRO A 877 -42.53 0.75 25.16
C PRO A 877 -41.75 0.61 23.86
N CYS A 878 -42.49 0.27 22.80
CA CYS A 878 -42.09 0.46 21.41
C CYS A 878 -43.32 0.82 20.56
N ASN A 879 -43.40 2.06 20.09
CA ASN A 879 -44.54 2.53 19.30
C ASN A 879 -44.51 1.96 17.87
N GLN A 880 -45.06 0.76 17.65
CA GLN A 880 -45.16 0.19 16.30
C GLN A 880 -46.56 0.34 15.68
N SER A 881 -47.60 0.50 16.51
CA SER A 881 -49.01 0.54 16.10
C SER A 881 -49.51 1.94 15.71
N GLY A 882 -48.71 2.99 15.89
CA GLY A 882 -49.08 4.36 15.52
C GLY A 882 -49.37 4.55 14.02
N LYS A 883 -50.23 5.53 13.69
CA LYS A 883 -50.57 5.93 12.31
C LYS A 883 -49.53 6.85 11.66
N SER A 884 -48.47 7.20 12.39
CA SER A 884 -47.43 8.11 11.89
C SER A 884 -46.62 7.48 10.76
N VAL A 885 -46.34 8.29 9.75
CA VAL A 885 -45.44 7.94 8.63
C VAL A 885 -43.97 8.26 8.94
N TYR A 886 -43.68 8.86 10.10
CA TYR A 886 -42.33 9.22 10.53
C TYR A 886 -41.79 8.21 11.54
N ARG A 887 -40.46 8.05 11.60
CA ARG A 887 -39.72 7.25 12.59
C ARG A 887 -39.00 8.16 13.57
N SER A 888 -38.93 7.74 14.83
CA SER A 888 -38.22 8.49 15.86
C SER A 888 -36.71 8.50 15.60
N VAL A 889 -36.08 9.66 15.79
CA VAL A 889 -34.62 9.82 15.87
C VAL A 889 -34.22 10.51 17.16
N ARG A 890 -33.06 10.14 17.70
CA ARG A 890 -32.51 10.66 18.96
C ARG A 890 -31.06 11.12 18.82
N GLY A 891 -30.57 11.86 19.82
CA GLY A 891 -29.18 12.31 19.92
C GLY A 891 -28.97 13.79 19.62
N GLY A 892 -28.89 14.12 18.34
CA GLY A 892 -28.43 15.42 17.83
C GLY A 892 -27.25 15.26 16.89
N ALA A 893 -27.16 16.06 15.83
CA ALA A 893 -26.07 15.96 14.87
C ALA A 893 -24.96 17.00 15.07
N TRP A 894 -23.84 16.77 14.37
CA TRP A 894 -22.66 17.64 14.34
C TRP A 894 -22.96 19.09 13.92
N GLU A 895 -23.96 19.31 13.08
CA GLU A 895 -24.41 20.64 12.60
C GLU A 895 -25.40 21.34 13.55
N ASP A 896 -25.95 20.61 14.54
CA ASP A 896 -27.03 21.13 15.37
C ASP A 896 -26.56 22.03 16.51
N GLY A 897 -27.44 22.93 16.95
CA GLY A 897 -27.24 23.72 18.15
C GLY A 897 -27.42 22.92 19.46
N ALA A 898 -26.86 23.45 20.55
CA ALA A 898 -26.85 22.82 21.89
C ALA A 898 -28.23 22.39 22.45
N LEU A 899 -29.33 22.98 21.96
CA LEU A 899 -30.68 22.63 22.38
C LEU A 899 -31.06 21.19 21.99
N LYS A 900 -30.54 20.70 20.86
CA LYS A 900 -30.89 19.38 20.33
C LYS A 900 -30.10 18.23 20.94
N LEU A 901 -29.06 18.53 21.74
CA LEU A 901 -28.17 17.54 22.37
C LEU A 901 -28.73 16.93 23.67
N ARG A 902 -29.95 17.29 24.07
CA ARG A 902 -30.54 16.92 25.35
C ARG A 902 -31.04 15.47 25.30
N CYS A 903 -30.92 14.72 26.38
CA CYS A 903 -31.33 13.32 26.44
C CYS A 903 -32.82 13.12 26.08
N ALA A 904 -33.69 14.03 26.50
CA ALA A 904 -35.12 13.99 26.17
C ALA A 904 -35.47 14.60 24.81
N TYR A 905 -34.53 15.22 24.07
CA TYR A 905 -34.87 15.82 22.78
C TYR A 905 -35.12 14.72 21.75
N ARG A 906 -36.12 14.93 20.88
CA ARG A 906 -36.67 13.91 19.98
C ARG A 906 -37.18 14.56 18.71
N LEU A 907 -36.98 13.90 17.56
CA LEU A 907 -37.53 14.29 16.27
C LEU A 907 -38.10 13.08 15.54
N GLY A 908 -38.93 13.37 14.53
CA GLY A 908 -39.39 12.37 13.57
C GLY A 908 -38.89 12.70 12.17
N PHE A 909 -38.26 11.75 11.50
CA PHE A 909 -37.87 11.83 10.09
C PHE A 909 -38.60 10.76 9.28
N ARG A 910 -38.77 10.98 7.97
CA ARG A 910 -39.42 9.96 7.14
C ARG A 910 -38.47 8.77 6.99
N PRO A 911 -38.97 7.53 7.06
CA PRO A 911 -38.10 6.36 6.99
C PRO A 911 -37.25 6.32 5.71
N GLU A 912 -37.78 6.84 4.60
CA GLU A 912 -37.11 6.86 3.28
C GLU A 912 -36.06 7.99 3.13
N GLU A 913 -35.96 8.91 4.09
CA GLU A 913 -35.03 10.05 4.01
C GLU A 913 -33.58 9.61 4.24
N ARG A 914 -32.71 9.97 3.29
CA ARG A 914 -31.24 9.84 3.42
C ARG A 914 -30.64 11.19 3.79
N ASN A 915 -30.48 11.45 5.08
CA ASN A 915 -29.88 12.69 5.59
C ASN A 915 -28.41 12.47 6.00
N LEU A 916 -27.49 13.33 5.53
CA LEU A 916 -26.05 13.29 5.82
C LEU A 916 -25.70 13.54 7.31
N ALA A 917 -26.69 13.92 8.12
CA ALA A 917 -26.59 14.10 9.56
C ALA A 917 -27.24 12.95 10.36
N THR A 918 -27.81 11.93 9.69
CA THR A 918 -28.54 10.82 10.33
C THR A 918 -27.86 9.49 10.05
N GLY A 919 -27.50 8.78 11.12
CA GLY A 919 -27.00 7.41 11.16
C GLY A 919 -27.85 6.54 12.10
N PHE A 920 -27.22 5.56 12.73
CA PHE A 920 -27.88 4.70 13.71
C PHE A 920 -26.89 4.00 14.64
N ARG A 921 -27.40 3.47 15.74
CA ARG A 921 -26.71 2.54 16.64
C ARG A 921 -27.58 1.32 16.87
N VAL A 922 -27.03 0.28 17.50
CA VAL A 922 -27.74 -1.00 17.63
C VAL A 922 -27.75 -1.52 19.05
N VAL A 923 -28.77 -2.33 19.35
CA VAL A 923 -28.88 -3.13 20.56
C VAL A 923 -28.75 -4.61 20.22
N CYS A 924 -28.22 -5.41 21.14
CA CYS A 924 -28.33 -6.86 21.11
C CYS A 924 -29.26 -7.31 22.25
N CYS A 925 -30.36 -7.97 21.89
CA CYS A 925 -31.44 -8.34 22.80
C CYS A 925 -32.01 -9.73 22.49
N VAL A 926 -32.76 -10.25 23.46
CA VAL A 926 -33.39 -11.58 23.44
C VAL A 926 -34.77 -11.47 22.77
N SER A 927 -34.97 -12.20 21.66
CA SER A 927 -36.28 -12.45 21.04
C SER A 927 -37.04 -13.49 21.87
N PHE A 928 -38.09 -13.07 22.58
CA PHE A 928 -39.10 -14.03 23.04
C PHE A 928 -40.15 -14.21 21.95
N GLN A 929 -40.24 -15.40 21.36
CA GLN A 929 -41.51 -15.84 20.79
C GLN A 929 -42.48 -15.96 21.95
N HIS A 930 -43.49 -15.10 22.00
CA HIS A 930 -44.66 -15.39 22.81
C HIS A 930 -45.24 -16.71 22.31
N SER A 931 -45.11 -17.76 23.12
CA SER A 931 -45.90 -18.97 22.99
C SER A 931 -47.37 -18.54 23.11
N PHE A 932 -48.08 -18.57 21.98
CA PHE A 932 -49.54 -18.63 21.92
C PHE A 932 -49.93 -19.94 21.25
#